data_AF-A0A2E5YK84-F1
#
_entry.id   AF-A0A2E5YK84-F1
#
_cell.length_a   1.000
_cell.length_b   1.000
_cell.length_c   1.000
_cell.angle_alpha   90.00
_cell.angle_beta   90.00
_cell.angle_gamma   90.00
#
_symmetry.space_group_name_H-M   'P 1'
#
loop_
_entity.id
_entity.type
_entity.pdbx_description
1 polymer ?
#
loop_
_entity_poly.entity_id
_entity_poly.type
_entity_poly.pdbx_seq_one_letter_code
_entity_poly.pdbx_strand_id
1 'polypeptide(L)'
;MRRAYSIWIRRCRRRLSFRAPWDLTRRGGRKRVQKPESVGQTITTEESGPSSLARPPRAVRSTIGRGAIASPGVPPRSPVAEPAYLRRRPGRLESVTISLDESKRRPRERCSFELLLHAALAFAVCATLACDGPELVDLSSGASSEGASGRESRARAERVPIRCASYDPLRNAYFGDLHVHTALSADAFSTGTRLGLDDAYAFARGEEVMLPPLDAKGRGMRPARLERGLDFAAITDHAETFGEVAICTDPDDPAYGTSNCTGFRTPVRAVDAGSSIVSRMAALAGVEPMVAARNVGLGHPVAVCGPEGARCAAAARGVWQSVQAAAERWDDKSEACEFSTLIAYEWTLTPNFTKIHRNVLFGNAQVPASPITSMDEGTAPGLWRRLREECLDAGTGCDVLAIPHNSNLSNGNLFGSEIPRDAPLAEQAAIAKERARMEPLVEIMQIKGDSECRDGLSGVVSAPDEFCAFEEFRPSITEDCGDERGGGALAGQGCISRNDYVRNVLTQGLAEAERLGTNPFEFGIIASTDTHNATPGDVEEYSFDGARGAGDADPVKRLGLGESTIVVPDLLKNPGGLVAVWSEENSRASIFQAMKRRETFGTSGPRMRVRFFGGWEYPDTICDDETLAEEGYAGGVAMGSRLAERPSPGDAPHFVVSALSDPGVPDHPGGLLQRIQIIKGWVGDEGRLHQKTVDVVGGPNEAKVDLRTCEPRGSGSHSLCAVWRDPEFDPDRRSVYYARVLENPSCRWSGWECLRLRAEGTGLELPGACGLPEERHTIQERAWTSPIWYVPAHET
;
A
#
# COMPACT_ATOMS: atom_id res chain seq x y z
N MET A 1 -19.65 6.79 49.12
CA MET A 1 -19.87 5.40 48.66
C MET A 1 -18.77 4.44 49.17
N ARG A 2 -18.79 4.02 50.46
CA ARG A 2 -17.81 3.05 51.02
C ARG A 2 -18.44 1.96 51.92
N ARG A 3 -19.74 1.67 51.76
CA ARG A 3 -20.47 0.64 52.55
C ARG A 3 -21.32 -0.35 51.73
N ALA A 4 -21.34 -0.25 50.39
CA ALA A 4 -22.08 -1.18 49.53
C ALA A 4 -21.26 -2.43 49.11
N TYR A 5 -19.92 -2.35 49.14
CA TYR A 5 -19.04 -3.40 48.60
C TYR A 5 -18.77 -4.58 49.56
N SER A 6 -19.15 -4.46 50.84
CA SER A 6 -18.82 -5.45 51.89
C SER A 6 -19.81 -6.60 52.05
N ILE A 7 -20.92 -6.60 51.30
CA ILE A 7 -22.03 -7.56 51.47
C ILE A 7 -22.04 -8.66 50.39
N TRP A 8 -21.55 -8.39 49.18
CA TRP A 8 -21.62 -9.36 48.07
C TRP A 8 -20.58 -10.51 48.20
N ILE A 9 -19.37 -10.21 48.68
CA ILE A 9 -18.27 -11.17 48.85
C ILE A 9 -18.58 -12.29 49.87
N ARG A 10 -19.62 -12.16 50.70
CA ARG A 10 -19.96 -13.14 51.75
C ARG A 10 -20.92 -14.27 51.33
N ARG A 11 -21.50 -14.28 50.12
CA ARG A 11 -22.58 -15.24 49.77
C ARG A 11 -22.21 -16.44 48.90
N CYS A 12 -21.04 -16.48 48.26
CA CYS A 12 -20.61 -17.62 47.41
C CYS A 12 -19.65 -18.63 48.09
N ARG A 13 -19.33 -18.47 49.38
CA ARG A 13 -18.59 -19.48 50.17
C ARG A 13 -19.47 -20.08 51.26
N ARG A 14 -20.26 -21.11 50.90
CA ARG A 14 -20.69 -22.26 51.75
C ARG A 14 -21.82 -23.06 51.08
N ARG A 15 -21.47 -24.16 50.40
CA ARG A 15 -22.17 -25.46 50.42
C ARG A 15 -21.46 -26.45 49.49
N LEU A 16 -20.60 -27.28 50.09
CA LEU A 16 -20.40 -28.71 49.82
C LEU A 16 -19.12 -29.12 50.58
N SER A 17 -19.29 -29.94 51.62
CA SER A 17 -18.20 -30.42 52.46
C SER A 17 -18.55 -31.78 53.07
N PHE A 18 -17.87 -32.84 52.63
CA PHE A 18 -17.69 -34.11 53.33
C PHE A 18 -16.29 -34.61 52.90
N ARG A 19 -15.27 -34.39 53.74
CA ARG A 19 -14.74 -35.27 54.81
C ARG A 19 -13.69 -36.27 54.27
N ALA A 20 -12.46 -36.10 54.73
CA ALA A 20 -11.31 -36.98 54.52
C ALA A 20 -11.30 -38.17 55.49
N PRO A 21 -10.33 -39.09 55.34
CA PRO A 21 -9.43 -39.34 56.47
C PRO A 21 -7.91 -39.50 56.13
N TRP A 22 -7.05 -38.95 57.02
CA TRP A 22 -5.77 -39.47 57.60
C TRP A 22 -4.75 -40.28 56.75
N ASP A 23 -3.43 -40.34 57.01
CA ASP A 23 -2.40 -39.57 57.77
C ASP A 23 -0.99 -40.21 57.49
N LEU A 24 0.10 -39.69 58.08
CA LEU A 24 1.43 -40.31 58.36
C LEU A 24 2.67 -40.04 57.43
N THR A 25 3.51 -39.12 57.93
CA THR A 25 4.98 -39.25 58.19
C THR A 25 6.11 -39.04 57.15
N ARG A 26 6.78 -37.87 57.29
CA ARG A 26 8.23 -37.61 57.62
C ARG A 26 9.43 -38.01 56.71
N ARG A 27 10.25 -36.97 56.40
CA ARG A 27 11.76 -36.89 56.30
C ARG A 27 12.46 -37.79 55.24
N GLY A 28 13.60 -37.50 54.58
CA GLY A 28 14.59 -36.39 54.51
C GLY A 28 16.00 -36.93 54.07
N GLY A 29 16.96 -36.23 53.44
CA GLY A 29 16.97 -34.87 52.86
C GLY A 29 18.29 -34.06 52.94
N ARG A 30 19.43 -34.41 52.27
CA ARG A 30 20.66 -33.56 52.09
C ARG A 30 21.81 -34.16 51.19
N LYS A 31 22.45 -33.27 50.39
CA LYS A 31 23.89 -33.15 49.97
C LYS A 31 24.66 -34.17 49.07
N ARG A 32 24.80 -33.81 47.78
CA ARG A 32 26.02 -33.53 46.93
C ARG A 32 27.44 -34.00 47.41
N VAL A 33 28.23 -34.68 46.52
CA VAL A 33 29.60 -34.29 45.98
C VAL A 33 30.40 -35.44 45.25
N GLN A 34 31.00 -35.13 44.08
CA GLN A 34 32.18 -35.69 43.30
C GLN A 34 32.33 -37.17 42.77
N LYS A 35 32.41 -37.31 41.41
CA LYS A 35 33.51 -37.80 40.48
C LYS A 35 34.41 -39.05 40.81
N PRO A 36 35.14 -39.70 39.83
CA PRO A 36 35.16 -39.59 38.33
C PRO A 36 35.35 -40.94 37.50
N GLU A 37 35.48 -40.83 36.14
CA GLU A 37 36.25 -41.70 35.17
C GLU A 37 35.81 -43.18 34.87
N SER A 38 36.12 -43.86 33.74
CA SER A 38 36.62 -43.54 32.36
C SER A 38 36.61 -44.77 31.39
N VAL A 39 36.86 -44.59 30.06
CA VAL A 39 37.23 -45.58 28.98
C VAL A 39 36.19 -46.68 28.59
N GLY A 40 36.04 -47.21 27.36
CA GLY A 40 36.57 -46.93 26.01
C GLY A 40 36.81 -48.20 25.12
N GLN A 41 36.76 -48.07 23.78
CA GLN A 41 37.31 -48.99 22.72
C GLN A 41 36.64 -50.38 22.45
N THR A 42 36.75 -51.10 21.29
CA THR A 42 37.04 -50.88 19.83
C THR A 42 36.75 -52.23 19.07
N ILE A 43 36.80 -52.26 17.72
CA ILE A 43 37.26 -53.37 16.80
C ILE A 43 36.27 -53.89 15.70
N THR A 44 36.89 -54.14 14.53
CA THR A 44 36.56 -54.54 13.13
C THR A 44 35.70 -55.82 12.90
N THR A 45 35.37 -56.35 11.69
CA THR A 45 36.07 -56.50 10.37
C THR A 45 35.12 -56.85 9.18
N GLU A 46 35.59 -56.65 7.92
CA GLU A 46 35.44 -57.50 6.68
C GLU A 46 34.05 -58.00 6.19
N GLU A 47 33.77 -58.42 4.93
CA GLU A 47 34.42 -58.39 3.60
C GLU A 47 33.32 -58.54 2.52
N SER A 48 33.60 -58.28 1.22
CA SER A 48 32.73 -58.77 0.12
C SER A 48 33.46 -58.94 -1.23
N GLY A 49 33.04 -59.95 -2.00
CA GLY A 49 33.66 -60.39 -3.27
C GLY A 49 32.72 -60.32 -4.50
N PRO A 50 33.19 -60.68 -5.72
CA PRO A 50 32.95 -59.85 -6.91
C PRO A 50 32.43 -60.57 -8.19
N SER A 51 32.08 -59.79 -9.24
CA SER A 51 32.09 -60.13 -10.69
C SER A 51 31.37 -59.02 -11.51
N SER A 52 31.61 -58.73 -12.81
CA SER A 52 32.62 -59.17 -13.79
C SER A 52 32.70 -58.22 -15.03
N LEU A 53 33.86 -58.20 -15.71
CA LEU A 53 34.13 -58.05 -17.18
C LEU A 53 33.28 -57.07 -18.04
N ALA A 54 33.82 -56.13 -18.83
CA ALA A 54 34.68 -56.35 -20.03
C ALA A 54 35.34 -55.03 -20.59
N ARG A 55 36.04 -55.10 -21.73
CA ARG A 55 37.07 -54.13 -22.23
C ARG A 55 37.22 -54.23 -23.79
N PRO A 56 38.17 -53.54 -24.48
CA PRO A 56 38.52 -52.11 -24.65
C PRO A 56 38.09 -51.63 -26.09
N PRO A 57 38.89 -51.27 -27.15
CA PRO A 57 40.18 -50.53 -27.29
C PRO A 57 40.34 -49.50 -28.47
N ARG A 58 41.11 -48.41 -28.21
CA ARG A 58 42.07 -47.69 -29.14
C ARG A 58 41.52 -46.86 -30.33
N ALA A 59 42.23 -45.87 -30.91
CA ALA A 59 43.36 -44.95 -30.58
C ALA A 59 43.51 -43.91 -31.76
N VAL A 60 44.26 -42.78 -31.77
CA VAL A 60 45.74 -42.60 -31.93
C VAL A 60 46.09 -41.09 -32.13
N ARG A 61 47.19 -40.58 -31.50
CA ARG A 61 48.21 -39.48 -31.81
C ARG A 61 47.83 -38.23 -32.66
N SER A 62 48.44 -37.03 -32.53
CA SER A 62 49.89 -36.59 -32.42
C SER A 62 50.02 -35.17 -31.75
N THR A 63 50.97 -34.83 -30.85
CA THR A 63 52.42 -34.41 -30.95
C THR A 63 52.72 -33.17 -31.82
N ILE A 64 53.58 -32.15 -31.49
CA ILE A 64 54.64 -31.95 -30.44
C ILE A 64 55.05 -30.44 -30.28
N GLY A 65 55.69 -30.05 -29.16
CA GLY A 65 56.66 -28.90 -29.07
C GLY A 65 56.34 -27.80 -28.03
N ARG A 66 56.73 -27.86 -26.73
CA ARG A 66 58.06 -27.79 -26.04
C ARG A 66 58.79 -26.42 -26.02
N GLY A 67 58.78 -25.80 -24.85
CA GLY A 67 59.75 -24.82 -24.30
C GLY A 67 59.56 -24.74 -22.78
N ALA A 68 60.62 -24.67 -21.97
CA ALA A 68 60.55 -24.86 -20.51
C ALA A 68 61.58 -24.02 -19.74
N ILE A 69 61.33 -23.73 -18.45
CA ILE A 69 62.30 -23.76 -17.32
C ILE A 69 61.59 -23.54 -15.95
N ALA A 70 61.91 -24.44 -15.00
CA ALA A 70 61.90 -24.41 -13.51
C ALA A 70 60.81 -23.72 -12.64
N SER A 71 60.45 -24.42 -11.55
CA SER A 71 59.61 -23.97 -10.39
C SER A 71 60.44 -23.96 -9.09
N PRO A 72 59.95 -23.38 -7.97
CA PRO A 72 59.15 -24.14 -6.98
C PRO A 72 58.01 -23.29 -6.33
N GLY A 73 57.05 -23.78 -5.54
CA GLY A 73 56.65 -25.13 -5.11
C GLY A 73 55.65 -25.03 -3.95
N VAL A 74 54.48 -25.71 -4.01
CA VAL A 74 53.41 -25.70 -2.98
C VAL A 74 52.80 -27.10 -2.83
N PRO A 75 52.52 -27.60 -1.61
CA PRO A 75 52.00 -28.97 -1.39
C PRO A 75 50.49 -29.11 -1.65
N PRO A 76 49.97 -30.34 -1.84
CA PRO A 76 48.61 -30.59 -2.33
C PRO A 76 47.53 -30.52 -1.23
N ARG A 77 46.33 -30.09 -1.62
CA ARG A 77 45.08 -30.28 -0.85
C ARG A 77 44.35 -31.54 -1.33
N SER A 78 43.88 -32.37 -0.41
CA SER A 78 42.97 -33.49 -0.71
C SER A 78 41.53 -33.00 -0.95
N PRO A 79 40.76 -33.64 -1.83
CA PRO A 79 39.34 -33.32 -2.06
C PRO A 79 38.43 -33.97 -1.01
N VAL A 80 37.32 -33.31 -0.68
CA VAL A 80 36.19 -33.88 0.08
C VAL A 80 34.98 -33.94 -0.85
N ALA A 81 34.22 -35.03 -0.75
CA ALA A 81 33.19 -35.41 -1.71
C ALA A 81 31.78 -34.88 -1.36
N GLU A 82 30.93 -34.82 -2.39
CA GLU A 82 29.49 -34.57 -2.29
C GLU A 82 28.73 -35.74 -1.62
N PRO A 83 27.62 -35.48 -0.91
CA PRO A 83 26.61 -36.49 -0.59
C PRO A 83 25.37 -36.37 -1.50
N ALA A 84 25.07 -37.43 -2.26
CA ALA A 84 23.90 -37.52 -3.12
C ALA A 84 22.58 -37.74 -2.34
N TYR A 85 21.50 -37.05 -2.72
CA TYR A 85 20.17 -37.24 -2.13
C TYR A 85 19.44 -38.46 -2.73
N LEU A 86 19.05 -39.39 -1.85
CA LEU A 86 18.28 -40.59 -2.21
C LEU A 86 16.77 -40.30 -2.29
N ARG A 87 16.16 -40.61 -3.44
CA ARG A 87 14.69 -40.69 -3.60
C ARG A 87 14.13 -41.85 -2.77
N ARG A 88 13.12 -41.60 -1.94
CA ARG A 88 12.24 -42.64 -1.36
C ARG A 88 10.90 -42.68 -2.09
N ARG A 89 10.42 -43.89 -2.39
CA ARG A 89 9.03 -44.17 -2.82
C ARG A 89 8.17 -44.57 -1.60
N PRO A 90 6.83 -44.40 -1.68
CA PRO A 90 5.97 -44.45 -0.49
C PRO A 90 5.70 -45.88 0.01
N GLY A 91 5.67 -46.04 1.33
CA GLY A 91 5.17 -47.23 2.01
C GLY A 91 3.76 -46.98 2.57
N ARG A 92 2.88 -47.98 2.46
CA ARG A 92 1.55 -47.96 3.09
C ARG A 92 1.68 -47.88 4.62
N LEU A 93 0.79 -47.11 5.24
CA LEU A 93 0.41 -47.29 6.64
C LEU A 93 -1.12 -47.43 6.70
N GLU A 94 -1.58 -48.29 7.61
CA GLU A 94 -2.94 -48.82 7.61
C GLU A 94 -3.92 -47.90 8.34
N SER A 95 -5.18 -47.93 7.89
CA SER A 95 -6.28 -47.18 8.48
C SER A 95 -6.66 -47.71 9.87
N VAL A 96 -6.52 -46.88 10.90
CA VAL A 96 -7.20 -47.09 12.18
C VAL A 96 -8.52 -46.33 12.17
N THR A 97 -9.59 -47.03 11.80
CA THR A 97 -10.96 -46.49 11.83
C THR A 97 -11.48 -46.47 13.27
N ILE A 98 -11.61 -45.29 13.87
CA ILE A 98 -12.43 -45.13 15.07
C ILE A 98 -13.87 -44.88 14.62
N SER A 99 -14.69 -45.93 14.69
CA SER A 99 -16.13 -45.82 14.53
C SER A 99 -16.73 -45.17 15.79
N LEU A 100 -17.46 -44.07 15.62
CA LEU A 100 -18.41 -43.58 16.62
C LEU A 100 -19.82 -43.69 16.06
N ASP A 101 -20.57 -44.59 16.69
CA ASP A 101 -21.92 -45.04 16.35
C ASP A 101 -22.98 -43.94 16.55
N GLU A 102 -23.59 -43.47 15.46
CA GLU A 102 -24.78 -42.62 15.48
C GLU A 102 -26.05 -43.40 15.85
N SER A 103 -26.25 -43.76 17.12
CA SER A 103 -27.51 -44.41 17.53
C SER A 103 -28.04 -44.05 18.94
N LYS A 104 -28.37 -42.77 19.16
CA LYS A 104 -29.50 -42.38 20.03
C LYS A 104 -30.06 -40.99 19.75
N ARG A 105 -31.07 -40.94 18.87
CA ARG A 105 -31.91 -39.76 18.60
C ARG A 105 -32.87 -39.45 19.75
N ARG A 106 -33.32 -38.18 19.75
CA ARG A 106 -34.58 -37.58 20.30
C ARG A 106 -34.42 -36.74 21.58
N PRO A 107 -35.20 -35.65 21.70
CA PRO A 107 -35.41 -34.64 20.66
C PRO A 107 -35.23 -33.21 21.20
N ARG A 108 -34.91 -32.25 20.34
CA ARG A 108 -35.12 -30.82 20.62
C ARG A 108 -35.81 -30.18 19.44
N GLU A 109 -37.10 -29.93 19.59
CA GLU A 109 -37.87 -29.16 18.62
C GLU A 109 -38.91 -28.29 19.34
N ARG A 110 -39.04 -27.06 18.85
CA ARG A 110 -40.15 -26.09 18.99
C ARG A 110 -40.26 -25.25 20.26
N CYS A 111 -40.06 -23.94 20.02
CA CYS A 111 -40.91 -22.80 20.40
C CYS A 111 -41.12 -22.49 21.91
N SER A 112 -41.26 -21.24 22.34
CA SER A 112 -41.87 -20.09 21.65
C SER A 112 -41.28 -18.73 22.06
N PHE A 113 -41.64 -17.71 21.27
CA PHE A 113 -41.52 -16.28 21.53
C PHE A 113 -42.46 -15.79 22.66
N GLU A 114 -42.31 -14.52 23.06
CA GLU A 114 -43.24 -13.66 23.86
C GLU A 114 -43.37 -13.94 25.39
N LEU A 115 -42.99 -13.05 26.33
CA LEU A 115 -43.61 -11.78 26.81
C LEU A 115 -44.64 -12.01 27.98
N LEU A 116 -45.01 -11.10 28.91
CA LEU A 116 -44.87 -9.62 29.10
C LEU A 116 -44.82 -9.22 30.62
N LEU A 117 -44.18 -8.08 30.94
CA LEU A 117 -44.59 -6.96 31.86
C LEU A 117 -45.21 -7.15 33.27
N HIS A 118 -44.78 -6.29 34.23
CA HIS A 118 -45.54 -5.16 34.84
C HIS A 118 -44.77 -4.55 36.06
N ALA A 119 -44.95 -3.28 36.47
CA ALA A 119 -46.14 -2.44 36.36
C ALA A 119 -45.86 -0.92 36.25
N ALA A 120 -46.74 -0.23 35.50
CA ALA A 120 -47.41 1.00 35.94
C ALA A 120 -48.75 1.14 35.19
N LEU A 121 -49.86 1.23 35.93
CA LEU A 121 -51.24 1.50 35.46
C LEU A 121 -51.45 3.04 35.40
N ALA A 122 -52.52 3.65 34.84
CA ALA A 122 -53.82 3.18 34.32
C ALA A 122 -54.50 4.28 33.43
N PHE A 123 -55.51 3.86 32.63
CA PHE A 123 -56.80 4.53 32.23
C PHE A 123 -56.92 6.07 32.06
N ALA A 124 -57.82 6.66 31.24
CA ALA A 124 -58.63 6.24 30.07
C ALA A 124 -59.55 7.44 29.65
N VAL A 125 -60.38 7.23 28.61
CA VAL A 125 -61.64 7.93 28.25
C VAL A 125 -61.55 9.15 27.31
N CYS A 126 -62.46 9.13 26.33
CA CYS A 126 -62.69 10.12 25.28
C CYS A 126 -63.25 11.47 25.79
N ALA A 127 -62.98 12.54 25.04
CA ALA A 127 -63.92 13.66 24.90
C ALA A 127 -63.84 14.23 23.47
N THR A 128 -65.00 14.31 22.82
CA THR A 128 -65.24 14.95 21.52
C THR A 128 -65.28 16.47 21.62
N LEU A 129 -64.97 17.18 20.52
CA LEU A 129 -65.63 18.38 19.96
C LEU A 129 -64.70 18.88 18.81
N ALA A 130 -65.15 18.91 17.54
CA ALA A 130 -65.84 20.03 16.87
C ALA A 130 -64.92 21.27 16.67
N CYS A 131 -64.93 21.99 15.54
CA CYS A 131 -65.64 21.86 14.25
C CYS A 131 -64.92 22.73 13.20
N ASP A 132 -65.20 22.50 11.91
CA ASP A 132 -65.17 23.43 10.77
C ASP A 132 -63.88 24.20 10.38
N GLY A 133 -63.60 24.23 9.06
CA GLY A 133 -62.84 25.31 8.40
C GLY A 133 -63.79 26.44 7.95
N PRO A 134 -63.55 27.15 6.81
CA PRO A 134 -62.39 27.13 5.91
C PRO A 134 -61.89 28.55 5.49
N GLU A 135 -60.89 28.59 4.59
CA GLU A 135 -60.64 29.58 3.51
C GLU A 135 -60.50 31.12 3.72
N LEU A 136 -59.86 31.72 2.69
CA LEU A 136 -59.67 33.13 2.31
C LEU A 136 -58.36 33.78 2.82
N VAL A 137 -57.34 34.01 1.96
CA VAL A 137 -57.23 34.90 0.78
C VAL A 137 -57.03 36.38 1.16
N ASP A 138 -55.76 36.79 0.98
CA ASP A 138 -55.21 38.08 0.50
C ASP A 138 -56.07 39.36 0.53
N LEU A 139 -55.48 40.48 0.99
CA LEU A 139 -55.38 41.73 0.21
C LEU A 139 -54.61 42.85 0.92
N SER A 140 -53.57 43.35 0.24
CA SER A 140 -53.09 44.74 0.13
C SER A 140 -53.44 45.81 1.19
N SER A 141 -52.43 46.55 1.64
CA SER A 141 -52.30 48.01 1.34
C SER A 141 -50.98 48.55 1.91
N GLY A 142 -50.42 49.59 1.29
CA GLY A 142 -49.20 50.23 1.79
C GLY A 142 -49.29 51.75 1.71
N ALA A 143 -48.38 52.44 2.41
CA ALA A 143 -47.83 53.75 2.02
C ALA A 143 -46.70 54.19 2.98
N SER A 144 -45.65 54.80 2.40
CA SER A 144 -44.73 55.80 2.99
C SER A 144 -44.12 55.54 4.38
N SER A 145 -42.79 55.53 4.53
CA SER A 145 -41.99 56.75 4.37
C SER A 145 -40.50 56.51 4.06
N GLU A 146 -39.85 57.53 3.51
CA GLU A 146 -38.41 57.54 3.17
C GLU A 146 -37.53 57.68 4.43
N GLY A 147 -36.37 57.01 4.44
CA GLY A 147 -35.39 57.10 5.53
C GLY A 147 -34.14 56.28 5.24
N ALA A 148 -33.07 56.94 4.79
CA ALA A 148 -31.88 56.25 4.30
C ALA A 148 -31.03 55.60 5.42
N SER A 149 -30.64 54.34 5.22
CA SER A 149 -29.29 53.88 5.57
C SER A 149 -28.87 52.77 4.61
N GLY A 150 -27.73 52.95 3.94
CA GLY A 150 -27.25 52.00 2.94
C GLY A 150 -26.71 50.74 3.59
N ARG A 151 -27.28 49.59 3.26
CA ARG A 151 -26.55 48.31 3.25
C ARG A 151 -26.35 47.92 1.79
N GLU A 152 -25.14 48.14 1.29
CA GLU A 152 -24.70 47.50 0.06
C GLU A 152 -24.80 45.99 0.25
N SER A 153 -25.75 45.36 -0.44
CA SER A 153 -25.69 43.93 -0.67
C SER A 153 -24.49 43.67 -1.59
N ARG A 154 -23.31 43.44 -1.01
CA ARG A 154 -22.24 42.72 -1.69
C ARG A 154 -22.74 41.31 -1.97
N ALA A 155 -23.49 41.17 -3.05
CA ALA A 155 -23.53 39.94 -3.80
C ALA A 155 -22.06 39.57 -4.03
N ARG A 156 -21.62 38.50 -3.36
CA ARG A 156 -20.28 37.96 -3.53
C ARG A 156 -20.26 37.43 -4.95
N ALA A 157 -19.81 38.26 -5.91
CA ALA A 157 -19.61 37.85 -7.27
C ALA A 157 -18.73 36.61 -7.22
N GLU A 158 -19.34 35.48 -7.54
CA GLU A 158 -18.67 34.19 -7.62
C GLU A 158 -17.64 34.36 -8.73
N ARG A 159 -16.38 34.51 -8.33
CA ARG A 159 -15.30 34.69 -9.31
C ARG A 159 -15.31 33.41 -10.14
N VAL A 160 -15.66 33.55 -11.42
CA VAL A 160 -15.42 32.49 -12.41
C VAL A 160 -13.97 32.04 -12.19
N PRO A 161 -13.73 30.74 -11.89
CA PRO A 161 -12.38 30.25 -11.71
C PRO A 161 -11.54 30.65 -12.91
N ILE A 162 -10.39 31.25 -12.66
CA ILE A 162 -9.45 31.57 -13.73
C ILE A 162 -8.97 30.23 -14.25
N ARG A 163 -9.23 29.95 -15.54
CA ARG A 163 -8.70 28.75 -16.18
C ARG A 163 -7.20 28.89 -16.33
N CYS A 164 -6.49 27.79 -16.13
CA CYS A 164 -5.06 27.75 -16.40
C CYS A 164 -4.77 27.92 -17.90
N ALA A 165 -3.63 28.51 -18.23
CA ALA A 165 -3.16 28.67 -19.61
C ALA A 165 -2.95 27.31 -20.32
N SER A 166 -2.74 26.24 -19.55
CA SER A 166 -2.64 24.86 -20.00
C SER A 166 -4.00 24.15 -20.19
N TYR A 167 -5.13 24.84 -20.01
CA TYR A 167 -6.46 24.22 -20.13
C TYR A 167 -6.69 23.52 -21.49
N ASP A 168 -6.95 22.21 -21.43
CA ASP A 168 -7.29 21.38 -22.59
C ASP A 168 -8.59 20.58 -22.30
N PRO A 169 -9.66 20.73 -23.10
CA PRO A 169 -10.87 19.90 -22.95
C PRO A 169 -10.62 18.41 -23.20
N LEU A 170 -9.56 18.03 -23.92
CA LEU A 170 -9.10 16.65 -24.14
C LEU A 170 -8.12 16.17 -23.06
N ARG A 171 -7.82 17.01 -22.06
CA ARG A 171 -7.01 16.75 -20.86
C ARG A 171 -5.53 16.52 -21.12
N ASN A 172 -4.72 17.09 -20.23
CA ASN A 172 -3.29 16.86 -20.14
C ASN A 172 -2.98 15.75 -19.12
N ALA A 173 -1.86 15.06 -19.30
CA ALA A 173 -1.33 14.15 -18.29
C ALA A 173 -0.40 14.94 -17.36
N TYR A 174 -0.81 15.08 -16.09
CA TYR A 174 0.00 15.68 -15.04
C TYR A 174 0.50 14.61 -14.09
N PHE A 175 1.76 14.71 -13.66
CA PHE A 175 2.44 13.77 -12.77
C PHE A 175 2.67 14.37 -11.39
N GLY A 176 2.47 13.55 -10.36
CA GLY A 176 2.63 13.98 -8.97
C GLY A 176 2.94 12.83 -8.03
N ASP A 177 2.99 13.19 -6.75
CA ASP A 177 3.23 12.27 -5.63
C ASP A 177 2.23 12.59 -4.52
N LEU A 178 1.54 11.57 -4.02
CA LEU A 178 0.46 11.70 -3.03
C LEU A 178 0.77 10.99 -1.72
N HIS A 179 1.99 10.47 -1.56
CA HIS A 179 2.38 9.69 -0.38
C HIS A 179 3.78 10.09 0.07
N VAL A 180 3.84 11.11 0.93
CA VAL A 180 5.08 11.84 1.24
C VAL A 180 5.14 12.15 2.73
N HIS A 181 6.19 11.69 3.40
CA HIS A 181 6.44 11.92 4.82
C HIS A 181 7.61 12.88 5.04
N THR A 182 7.39 13.86 5.92
CA THR A 182 8.33 14.93 6.30
C THR A 182 8.79 14.77 7.75
N ALA A 183 9.51 15.76 8.29
CA ALA A 183 9.85 15.82 9.71
C ALA A 183 8.64 15.91 10.67
N LEU A 184 7.41 16.07 10.17
CA LEU A 184 6.18 16.00 10.98
C LEU A 184 5.74 14.57 11.27
N SER A 185 6.07 13.60 10.41
CA SER A 185 5.87 12.19 10.68
C SER A 185 6.87 11.67 11.72
N ALA A 186 6.36 10.90 12.70
CA ALA A 186 7.18 10.32 13.75
C ALA A 186 8.24 9.33 13.22
N ASP A 187 7.94 8.51 12.21
CA ASP A 187 8.89 7.48 11.75
C ASP A 187 9.98 8.07 10.82
N ALA A 188 9.62 9.00 9.93
CA ALA A 188 10.56 9.85 9.20
C ALA A 188 11.47 10.64 10.14
N PHE A 189 10.91 11.38 11.11
CA PHE A 189 11.72 12.11 12.09
C PHE A 189 12.65 11.19 12.90
N SER A 190 12.18 10.00 13.29
CA SER A 190 12.97 9.04 14.08
C SER A 190 14.17 8.46 13.33
N THR A 191 14.10 8.39 12.00
CA THR A 191 15.20 7.94 11.13
C THR A 191 16.16 9.06 10.73
N GLY A 192 15.86 10.31 11.10
CA GLY A 192 16.78 11.45 11.00
C GLY A 192 16.35 12.54 10.03
N THR A 193 15.20 12.42 9.38
CA THR A 193 14.66 13.44 8.47
C THR A 193 14.32 14.72 9.23
N ARG A 194 14.74 15.86 8.70
CA ARG A 194 14.54 17.21 9.29
C ARG A 194 13.94 18.22 8.31
N LEU A 195 13.77 17.83 7.05
CA LEU A 195 13.08 18.61 6.03
C LEU A 195 11.58 18.64 6.34
N GLY A 196 10.99 19.83 6.29
CA GLY A 196 9.59 20.09 6.62
C GLY A 196 8.71 20.28 5.38
N LEU A 197 7.54 20.88 5.62
CA LEU A 197 6.51 21.09 4.59
C LEU A 197 6.99 21.94 3.40
N ASP A 198 7.64 23.07 3.69
CA ASP A 198 8.13 23.97 2.63
C ASP A 198 9.32 23.35 1.87
N ASP A 199 10.19 22.58 2.53
CA ASP A 199 11.29 21.87 1.87
C ASP A 199 10.77 20.80 0.88
N ALA A 200 9.72 20.06 1.27
CA ALA A 200 9.11 19.04 0.41
C ALA A 200 8.48 19.65 -0.85
N TYR A 201 7.74 20.76 -0.73
CA TYR A 201 7.17 21.45 -1.90
C TYR A 201 8.24 22.15 -2.76
N ALA A 202 9.31 22.68 -2.15
CA ALA A 202 10.46 23.20 -2.89
C ALA A 202 11.12 22.07 -3.73
N PHE A 203 11.37 20.91 -3.11
CA PHE A 203 11.89 19.73 -3.82
C PHE A 203 10.97 19.26 -4.94
N ALA A 204 9.65 19.22 -4.70
CA ALA A 204 8.66 18.86 -5.72
C ALA A 204 8.74 19.77 -6.97
N ARG A 205 9.06 21.05 -6.79
CA ARG A 205 9.28 22.00 -7.90
C ARG A 205 10.68 21.97 -8.50
N GLY A 206 11.55 21.06 -8.04
CA GLY A 206 12.93 20.92 -8.51
C GLY A 206 13.89 21.94 -7.89
N GLU A 207 13.66 22.37 -6.65
CA GLU A 207 14.69 23.05 -5.83
C GLU A 207 15.58 22.03 -5.10
N GLU A 208 16.78 22.44 -4.69
CA GLU A 208 17.74 21.56 -3.98
C GLU A 208 17.44 21.53 -2.48
N VAL A 209 17.42 20.34 -1.88
CA VAL A 209 17.31 20.12 -0.43
C VAL A 209 18.51 19.35 0.11
N MET A 210 18.74 19.43 1.41
CA MET A 210 19.86 18.75 2.07
C MET A 210 19.38 17.57 2.92
N LEU A 211 19.61 16.35 2.43
CA LEU A 211 19.29 15.09 3.10
C LEU A 211 20.27 14.77 4.25
N PRO A 212 19.85 13.94 5.23
CA PRO A 212 20.74 13.37 6.23
C PRO A 212 21.92 12.61 5.59
N PRO A 213 23.10 12.51 6.24
CA PRO A 213 23.32 12.66 7.67
C PRO A 213 23.33 14.14 8.10
N LEU A 214 23.12 14.38 9.39
CA LEU A 214 23.05 15.73 9.93
C LEU A 214 24.43 16.17 10.45
N ASP A 215 24.81 17.42 10.18
CA ASP A 215 25.99 18.06 10.73
C ASP A 215 25.83 18.37 12.24
N ALA A 216 26.89 18.89 12.87
CA ALA A 216 26.87 19.26 14.28
C ALA A 216 25.87 20.39 14.64
N LYS A 217 25.21 21.01 13.65
CA LYS A 217 24.16 22.02 13.80
C LYS A 217 22.78 21.47 13.42
N GLY A 218 22.65 20.17 13.11
CA GLY A 218 21.41 19.51 12.73
C GLY A 218 20.99 19.70 11.27
N ARG A 219 21.88 20.18 10.39
CA ARG A 219 21.59 20.43 8.98
C ARG A 219 22.00 19.24 8.11
N GLY A 220 21.24 18.91 7.07
CA GLY A 220 21.60 17.87 6.11
C GLY A 220 22.94 18.12 5.41
N MET A 221 23.52 17.07 4.85
CA MET A 221 24.86 17.06 4.27
C MET A 221 24.93 16.47 2.84
N ARG A 222 23.90 15.77 2.36
CA ARG A 222 23.81 15.30 0.97
C ARG A 222 22.83 16.20 0.18
N PRO A 223 23.24 16.89 -0.89
CA PRO A 223 22.31 17.60 -1.75
C PRO A 223 21.47 16.60 -2.53
N ALA A 224 20.17 16.85 -2.64
CA ALA A 224 19.24 16.09 -3.48
C ALA A 224 18.32 17.06 -4.22
N ARG A 225 17.96 16.73 -5.47
CA ARG A 225 17.15 17.59 -6.33
C ARG A 225 16.45 16.76 -7.41
N LEU A 226 15.17 17.02 -7.68
CA LEU A 226 14.54 16.52 -8.91
C LEU A 226 15.12 17.19 -10.15
N GLU A 227 15.50 16.40 -11.15
CA GLU A 227 15.90 16.92 -12.46
C GLU A 227 14.72 17.51 -13.25
N ARG A 228 13.50 17.05 -12.93
CA ARG A 228 12.23 17.50 -13.50
C ARG A 228 11.22 17.68 -12.37
N GLY A 229 10.71 18.91 -12.17
CA GLY A 229 9.67 19.16 -11.16
C GLY A 229 8.39 18.35 -11.43
N LEU A 230 7.62 18.06 -10.39
CA LEU A 230 6.27 17.50 -10.47
C LEU A 230 5.26 18.59 -10.85
N ASP A 231 4.12 18.19 -11.42
CA ASP A 231 3.00 19.07 -11.69
C ASP A 231 2.15 19.32 -10.43
N PHE A 232 2.06 18.33 -9.54
CA PHE A 232 1.40 18.46 -8.24
C PHE A 232 2.00 17.55 -7.15
N ALA A 233 1.75 17.89 -5.88
CA ALA A 233 2.09 17.01 -4.76
C ALA A 233 1.12 17.13 -3.58
N ALA A 234 1.05 16.09 -2.75
CA ALA A 234 0.40 16.10 -1.45
C ALA A 234 1.37 15.58 -0.38
N ILE A 235 1.32 16.17 0.82
CA ILE A 235 2.07 15.70 1.98
C ILE A 235 1.12 14.94 2.89
N THR A 236 1.50 13.72 3.27
CA THR A 236 0.66 12.76 3.98
C THR A 236 1.34 12.22 5.22
N ASP A 237 1.91 13.10 6.04
CA ASP A 237 2.45 12.72 7.34
C ASP A 237 1.40 12.02 8.23
N HIS A 238 1.83 11.01 8.99
CA HIS A 238 1.00 10.24 9.94
C HIS A 238 0.33 11.15 11.01
N ALA A 239 -0.97 11.43 10.84
CA ALA A 239 -1.71 12.38 11.66
C ALA A 239 -1.82 12.00 13.13
N GLU A 240 -1.74 10.71 13.45
CA GLU A 240 -1.78 10.15 14.80
C GLU A 240 -0.68 10.71 15.71
N THR A 241 0.43 11.21 15.15
CA THR A 241 1.59 11.64 15.95
C THR A 241 1.90 13.13 15.90
N PHE A 242 1.10 13.93 15.18
CA PHE A 242 1.34 15.37 15.03
C PHE A 242 1.54 16.11 16.37
N GLY A 243 0.74 15.77 17.37
CA GLY A 243 0.80 16.41 18.69
C GLY A 243 2.09 16.09 19.44
N GLU A 244 2.43 14.81 19.50
CA GLU A 244 3.66 14.29 20.10
C GLU A 244 4.91 14.81 19.40
N VAL A 245 4.94 14.78 18.07
CA VAL A 245 6.11 15.24 17.30
C VAL A 245 6.34 16.73 17.55
N ALA A 246 5.30 17.58 17.47
CA ALA A 246 5.43 19.00 17.78
C ALA A 246 5.95 19.25 19.20
N ILE A 247 5.31 18.66 20.22
CA ILE A 247 5.68 18.84 21.63
C ILE A 247 7.08 18.29 21.93
N CYS A 248 7.48 17.18 21.33
CA CYS A 248 8.78 16.57 21.61
C CYS A 248 9.93 17.17 20.80
N THR A 249 9.66 17.98 19.78
CA THR A 249 10.68 18.64 18.94
C THR A 249 10.85 20.13 19.24
N ASP A 250 9.84 20.79 19.82
CA ASP A 250 9.92 22.16 20.34
C ASP A 250 10.84 22.24 21.59
N PRO A 251 12.00 22.91 21.52
CA PRO A 251 12.92 23.04 22.65
C PRO A 251 12.38 23.90 23.81
N ASP A 252 11.36 24.72 23.56
CA ASP A 252 10.73 25.59 24.57
C ASP A 252 9.55 24.90 25.29
N ASP A 253 9.06 23.74 24.81
CA ASP A 253 8.00 23.00 25.49
C ASP A 253 8.53 22.30 26.78
N PRO A 254 7.82 22.42 27.93
CA PRO A 254 8.21 21.74 29.18
C PRO A 254 8.42 20.21 29.07
N ALA A 255 7.80 19.54 28.09
CA ALA A 255 7.96 18.11 27.87
C ALA A 255 9.22 17.74 27.07
N TYR A 256 9.89 18.68 26.40
CA TYR A 256 11.07 18.42 25.56
C TYR A 256 12.17 17.64 26.28
N GLY A 257 12.44 17.98 27.53
CA GLY A 257 13.44 17.34 28.39
C GLY A 257 13.00 16.01 29.04
N THR A 258 11.78 15.53 28.80
CA THR A 258 11.31 14.25 29.35
C THR A 258 12.04 13.06 28.74
N SER A 259 12.00 11.90 29.41
CA SER A 259 12.53 10.64 28.88
C SER A 259 11.85 10.22 27.57
N ASN A 260 10.54 10.48 27.42
CA ASN A 260 9.80 10.17 26.20
C ASN A 260 10.33 11.00 25.02
N CYS A 261 10.34 12.34 25.15
CA CYS A 261 10.80 13.22 24.08
C CYS A 261 12.31 13.11 23.79
N THR A 262 13.13 12.87 24.83
CA THR A 262 14.56 12.58 24.64
C THR A 262 14.78 11.24 23.92
N GLY A 263 14.00 10.21 24.25
CA GLY A 263 14.05 8.91 23.58
C GLY A 263 13.62 8.99 22.10
N PHE A 264 12.57 9.77 21.82
CA PHE A 264 12.11 10.07 20.46
C PHE A 264 13.17 10.83 19.63
N ARG A 265 13.75 11.91 20.18
CA ARG A 265 14.73 12.77 19.47
C ARG A 265 16.11 12.15 19.29
N THR A 266 16.52 11.20 20.13
CA THR A 266 17.81 10.51 19.98
C THR A 266 17.84 9.80 18.62
N PRO A 267 18.82 9.95 17.72
CA PRO A 267 18.81 9.24 16.43
C PRO A 267 18.91 7.71 16.57
N VAL A 268 18.30 6.94 15.66
CA VAL A 268 18.57 5.49 15.55
C VAL A 268 20.01 5.29 15.10
N ARG A 269 20.79 4.45 15.79
CA ARG A 269 22.05 3.94 15.24
C ARG A 269 21.74 2.79 14.29
N ALA A 270 22.34 2.78 13.11
CA ALA A 270 22.02 1.85 12.03
C ALA A 270 22.16 0.35 12.39
N VAL A 271 22.83 0.01 13.50
CA VAL A 271 22.99 -1.36 14.01
C VAL A 271 21.74 -1.89 14.75
N ASP A 272 20.82 -0.99 15.16
CA ASP A 272 19.63 -1.33 15.96
C ASP A 272 18.30 -1.29 15.16
N ALA A 273 18.37 -1.08 13.84
CA ALA A 273 17.22 -0.65 13.02
C ALA A 273 15.97 -1.54 13.09
N GLY A 274 16.14 -2.86 13.23
CA GLY A 274 15.03 -3.82 13.26
C GLY A 274 14.22 -3.80 14.56
N SER A 275 14.85 -3.51 15.69
CA SER A 275 14.20 -3.45 17.01
C SER A 275 13.83 -2.01 17.42
N SER A 276 14.49 -1.00 16.83
CA SER A 276 14.43 0.37 17.31
C SER A 276 13.14 1.12 16.97
N ILE A 277 12.56 0.99 15.76
CA ILE A 277 11.32 1.72 15.40
C ILE A 277 10.17 1.30 16.30
N VAL A 278 9.94 -0.01 16.48
CA VAL A 278 8.90 -0.54 17.37
C VAL A 278 9.18 -0.13 18.82
N SER A 279 10.43 -0.22 19.29
CA SER A 279 10.80 0.20 20.64
C SER A 279 10.66 1.71 20.87
N ARG A 280 10.76 2.55 19.81
CA ARG A 280 10.62 4.01 19.87
C ARG A 280 9.18 4.46 19.81
N MET A 281 8.35 3.85 18.98
CA MET A 281 6.90 4.06 19.04
C MET A 281 6.34 3.59 20.39
N ALA A 282 6.86 2.48 20.93
CA ALA A 282 6.56 2.04 22.29
C ALA A 282 7.03 3.04 23.37
N ALA A 283 8.24 3.60 23.25
CA ALA A 283 8.72 4.67 24.14
C ALA A 283 7.92 5.98 23.99
N LEU A 284 7.49 6.32 22.78
CA LEU A 284 6.65 7.48 22.48
C LEU A 284 5.22 7.30 23.01
N ALA A 285 4.72 6.07 23.18
CA ALA A 285 3.45 5.76 23.84
C ALA A 285 3.58 5.38 25.33
N GLY A 286 4.80 5.25 25.86
CA GLY A 286 5.05 4.81 27.23
C GLY A 286 4.59 3.37 27.53
N VAL A 287 4.54 2.49 26.53
CA VAL A 287 4.12 1.08 26.65
C VAL A 287 5.28 0.11 26.44
N GLU A 288 5.11 -1.15 26.87
CA GLU A 288 6.04 -2.22 26.53
C GLU A 288 6.05 -2.48 25.00
N PRO A 289 7.20 -2.79 24.37
CA PRO A 289 7.30 -2.99 22.92
C PRO A 289 6.31 -4.04 22.37
N MET A 290 6.05 -5.09 23.15
CA MET A 290 5.12 -6.17 22.79
C MET A 290 3.62 -5.79 22.90
N VAL A 291 3.31 -4.63 23.50
CA VAL A 291 1.96 -4.06 23.57
C VAL A 291 1.71 -3.12 22.40
N ALA A 292 2.66 -2.22 22.10
CA ALA A 292 2.64 -1.42 20.87
C ALA A 292 2.55 -2.31 19.63
N ALA A 293 3.33 -3.40 19.59
CA ALA A 293 3.32 -4.44 18.57
C ALA A 293 1.94 -5.06 18.24
N ARG A 294 1.02 -5.10 19.20
CA ARG A 294 -0.27 -5.81 19.05
C ARG A 294 -1.39 -4.88 18.59
N ASN A 295 -1.48 -3.71 19.21
CA ASN A 295 -2.46 -2.68 18.92
C ASN A 295 -1.71 -1.34 18.78
N VAL A 296 -1.37 -0.93 17.56
CA VAL A 296 -0.89 0.45 17.32
C VAL A 296 -2.08 1.41 17.31
N GLY A 297 -2.72 1.54 18.47
CA GLY A 297 -3.34 2.77 18.92
C GLY A 297 -2.45 3.27 20.05
N LEU A 298 -1.56 4.22 19.74
CA LEU A 298 -0.59 4.71 20.71
C LEU A 298 -1.32 5.49 21.80
N GLY A 299 -1.29 4.97 23.03
CA GLY A 299 -1.81 5.72 24.17
C GLY A 299 -0.95 6.97 24.40
N HIS A 300 -1.54 8.16 24.22
CA HIS A 300 -0.91 9.44 24.51
C HIS A 300 -0.24 9.45 25.91
N PRO A 301 1.10 9.63 26.02
CA PRO A 301 1.75 9.63 27.33
C PRO A 301 1.32 10.84 28.13
N VAL A 302 0.84 10.62 29.36
CA VAL A 302 0.42 11.71 30.26
C VAL A 302 1.57 12.70 30.54
N ALA A 303 2.83 12.26 30.49
CA ALA A 303 4.01 13.11 30.64
C ALA A 303 4.26 14.08 29.47
N VAL A 304 3.73 13.79 28.28
CA VAL A 304 3.87 14.61 27.06
C VAL A 304 2.54 15.30 26.78
N CYS A 305 1.49 14.52 26.55
CA CYS A 305 0.18 14.96 26.12
C CYS A 305 -0.74 15.44 27.25
N GLY A 306 -0.35 15.28 28.52
CA GLY A 306 -1.20 15.59 29.67
C GLY A 306 -2.36 14.60 29.86
N PRO A 307 -3.29 14.88 30.80
CA PRO A 307 -4.49 14.07 30.99
C PRO A 307 -5.32 13.99 29.70
N GLU A 308 -5.84 12.81 29.40
CA GLU A 308 -6.75 12.55 28.26
C GLU A 308 -6.20 12.98 26.88
N GLY A 309 -4.87 13.14 26.74
CA GLY A 309 -4.23 13.53 25.49
C GLY A 309 -4.36 15.02 25.12
N ALA A 310 -4.97 15.83 25.98
CA ALA A 310 -5.46 17.17 25.62
C ALA A 310 -4.40 18.14 25.06
N ARG A 311 -3.13 18.03 25.49
CA ARG A 311 -2.04 18.85 24.92
C ARG A 311 -1.67 18.40 23.52
N CYS A 312 -1.56 17.09 23.27
CA CYS A 312 -1.25 16.56 21.94
C CYS A 312 -2.39 16.86 20.96
N ALA A 313 -3.66 16.74 21.37
CA ALA A 313 -4.79 17.17 20.55
C ALA A 313 -4.79 18.69 20.22
N ALA A 314 -4.27 19.53 21.13
CA ALA A 314 -4.10 20.96 20.86
C ALA A 314 -2.93 21.27 19.92
N ALA A 315 -1.78 20.60 20.11
CA ALA A 315 -0.61 20.75 19.25
C ALA A 315 -0.87 20.20 17.83
N ALA A 316 -1.55 19.05 17.70
CA ALA A 316 -1.95 18.46 16.43
C ALA A 316 -2.82 19.39 15.57
N ARG A 317 -3.70 20.20 16.19
CA ARG A 317 -4.43 21.25 15.47
C ARG A 317 -3.52 22.35 14.89
N GLY A 318 -2.48 22.74 15.61
CA GLY A 318 -1.49 23.71 15.12
C GLY A 318 -0.65 23.15 13.97
N VAL A 319 -0.27 21.88 14.05
CA VAL A 319 0.39 21.17 12.94
C VAL A 319 -0.55 21.08 11.73
N TRP A 320 -1.81 20.68 11.92
CA TRP A 320 -2.79 20.59 10.82
C TRP A 320 -3.05 21.94 10.13
N GLN A 321 -3.12 23.04 10.89
CA GLN A 321 -3.17 24.39 10.34
C GLN A 321 -1.90 24.75 9.56
N SER A 322 -0.74 24.23 9.97
CA SER A 322 0.53 24.43 9.27
C SER A 322 0.59 23.66 7.95
N VAL A 323 0.07 22.42 7.90
CA VAL A 323 -0.11 21.61 6.67
C VAL A 323 -1.02 22.36 5.68
N GLN A 324 -2.20 22.79 6.13
CA GLN A 324 -3.11 23.61 5.32
C GLN A 324 -2.42 24.87 4.79
N ALA A 325 -1.75 25.62 5.66
CA ALA A 325 -1.10 26.86 5.29
C ALA A 325 0.08 26.65 4.33
N ALA A 326 0.80 25.53 4.40
CA ALA A 326 1.87 25.20 3.47
C ALA A 326 1.31 24.86 2.09
N ALA A 327 0.33 23.96 2.01
CA ALA A 327 -0.38 23.67 0.76
C ALA A 327 -0.93 24.97 0.13
N GLU A 328 -1.60 25.82 0.92
CA GLU A 328 -2.14 27.11 0.45
C GLU A 328 -1.10 28.12 -0.06
N ARG A 329 0.15 28.05 0.43
CA ARG A 329 1.27 28.91 -0.03
C ARG A 329 1.88 28.45 -1.35
N TRP A 330 2.00 27.14 -1.53
CA TRP A 330 2.69 26.53 -2.69
C TRP A 330 1.76 26.23 -3.87
N ASP A 331 0.45 26.21 -3.65
CA ASP A 331 -0.57 26.07 -4.70
C ASP A 331 -0.58 27.30 -5.64
N ASP A 332 -0.14 27.13 -6.89
CA ASP A 332 -0.13 28.20 -7.89
C ASP A 332 -1.56 28.51 -8.37
N LYS A 333 -2.12 29.56 -7.78
CA LYS A 333 -3.45 30.11 -8.08
C LYS A 333 -3.41 31.21 -9.16
N SER A 334 -2.29 31.36 -9.88
CA SER A 334 -2.20 32.24 -11.03
C SER A 334 -2.85 31.62 -12.27
N GLU A 335 -2.86 32.33 -13.40
CA GLU A 335 -3.33 31.77 -14.67
C GLU A 335 -2.33 30.76 -15.27
N ALA A 336 -1.12 30.60 -14.71
CA ALA A 336 -0.13 29.64 -15.20
C ALA A 336 -0.42 28.22 -14.67
N CYS A 337 -0.74 28.10 -13.38
CA CYS A 337 -0.92 26.83 -12.67
C CYS A 337 0.30 25.90 -12.82
N GLU A 338 1.51 26.43 -12.60
CA GLU A 338 2.76 25.68 -12.77
C GLU A 338 2.90 24.54 -11.76
N PHE A 339 2.26 24.64 -10.59
CA PHE A 339 2.33 23.63 -9.54
C PHE A 339 1.07 23.66 -8.67
N SER A 340 0.40 22.51 -8.50
CA SER A 340 -0.74 22.35 -7.59
C SER A 340 -0.36 21.62 -6.31
N THR A 341 -1.01 21.95 -5.20
CA THR A 341 -0.89 21.15 -3.96
C THR A 341 -2.23 20.55 -3.58
N LEU A 342 -2.23 19.47 -2.81
CA LEU A 342 -3.43 19.00 -2.11
C LEU A 342 -3.19 19.06 -0.59
N ILE A 343 -4.24 19.46 0.14
CA ILE A 343 -4.25 19.37 1.60
C ILE A 343 -4.55 17.91 1.95
N ALA A 344 -3.65 17.25 2.68
CA ALA A 344 -3.75 15.83 2.96
C ALA A 344 -3.08 15.42 4.28
N TYR A 345 -3.33 14.18 4.72
CA TYR A 345 -2.66 13.51 5.85
C TYR A 345 -2.79 11.98 5.71
N GLU A 346 -1.93 11.18 6.36
CA GLU A 346 -2.14 9.73 6.47
C GLU A 346 -2.94 9.38 7.74
N TRP A 347 -3.97 8.54 7.58
CA TRP A 347 -4.65 7.79 8.62
C TRP A 347 -3.99 6.43 8.80
N THR A 348 -3.44 6.19 9.99
CA THR A 348 -2.43 5.16 10.20
C THR A 348 -2.95 4.07 11.13
N LEU A 349 -3.38 2.93 10.58
CA LEU A 349 -3.80 1.77 11.37
C LEU A 349 -2.95 0.53 11.09
N THR A 350 -2.24 0.05 12.11
CA THR A 350 -1.30 -1.08 12.01
C THR A 350 -1.63 -2.22 13.00
N PRO A 351 -2.76 -2.95 12.82
CA PRO A 351 -3.16 -4.02 13.76
C PRO A 351 -2.29 -5.25 13.54
N ASN A 352 -1.80 -5.91 14.59
CA ASN A 352 -1.00 -7.15 14.48
C ASN A 352 0.18 -7.09 13.46
N PHE A 353 0.87 -5.95 13.33
CA PHE A 353 1.94 -5.72 12.33
C PHE A 353 1.52 -5.83 10.86
N THR A 354 0.25 -5.56 10.58
CA THR A 354 -0.35 -5.50 9.25
C THR A 354 -0.54 -4.04 8.84
N LYS A 355 -0.30 -3.66 7.58
CA LYS A 355 -0.66 -2.32 7.08
C LYS A 355 -2.08 -2.29 6.51
N ILE A 356 -2.91 -1.35 6.97
CA ILE A 356 -4.24 -1.03 6.41
C ILE A 356 -4.47 0.50 6.34
N HIS A 357 -3.43 1.21 5.92
CA HIS A 357 -3.31 2.68 5.94
C HIS A 357 -4.16 3.39 4.87
N ARG A 358 -4.43 4.69 5.05
CA ARG A 358 -5.07 5.56 4.04
C ARG A 358 -4.41 6.94 3.98
N ASN A 359 -4.13 7.40 2.78
CA ASN A 359 -3.95 8.83 2.53
C ASN A 359 -5.33 9.50 2.38
N VAL A 360 -5.62 10.54 3.17
CA VAL A 360 -6.86 11.33 3.12
C VAL A 360 -6.57 12.67 2.45
N LEU A 361 -7.22 12.97 1.33
CA LEU A 361 -6.94 14.12 0.48
C LEU A 361 -8.18 15.01 0.31
N PHE A 362 -8.02 16.32 0.43
CA PHE A 362 -9.09 17.31 0.28
C PHE A 362 -8.95 18.08 -1.04
N GLY A 363 -10.07 18.19 -1.77
CA GLY A 363 -10.13 18.87 -3.07
C GLY A 363 -10.13 20.40 -3.00
N ASN A 364 -10.26 20.97 -1.81
CA ASN A 364 -10.27 22.42 -1.61
C ASN A 364 -9.86 22.80 -0.17
N ALA A 365 -9.76 24.11 0.11
CA ALA A 365 -9.30 24.64 1.39
C ALA A 365 -10.35 24.60 2.53
N GLN A 366 -11.58 24.16 2.28
CA GLN A 366 -12.54 23.85 3.35
C GLN A 366 -12.25 22.43 3.82
N VAL A 367 -11.73 22.29 5.05
CA VAL A 367 -11.38 21.00 5.65
C VAL A 367 -11.83 20.94 7.12
N PRO A 368 -11.98 19.75 7.72
CA PRO A 368 -12.25 19.62 9.15
C PRO A 368 -11.20 20.32 10.01
N ALA A 369 -11.62 20.86 11.17
CA ALA A 369 -10.75 21.63 12.07
C ALA A 369 -9.64 20.79 12.76
N SER A 370 -9.64 19.48 12.57
CA SER A 370 -8.63 18.51 13.03
C SER A 370 -8.66 17.32 12.07
N PRO A 371 -7.53 16.64 11.81
CA PRO A 371 -7.55 15.38 11.06
C PRO A 371 -8.34 14.33 11.87
N ILE A 372 -9.03 13.44 11.16
CA ILE A 372 -9.66 12.25 11.75
C ILE A 372 -8.60 11.15 11.75
N THR A 373 -8.13 10.74 12.93
CA THR A 373 -7.05 9.74 13.08
C THR A 373 -7.58 8.35 13.41
N SER A 374 -6.73 7.33 13.31
CA SER A 374 -7.06 5.95 13.72
C SER A 374 -7.25 5.78 15.23
N MET A 375 -6.79 6.75 16.02
CA MET A 375 -7.02 6.80 17.47
C MET A 375 -8.41 7.34 17.82
N ASP A 376 -8.94 8.25 17.00
CA ASP A 376 -10.33 8.72 17.17
C ASP A 376 -11.34 7.69 16.66
N GLU A 377 -10.98 6.97 15.59
CA GLU A 377 -11.85 6.04 14.89
C GLU A 377 -11.02 4.91 14.25
N GLY A 378 -10.88 3.80 14.96
CA GLY A 378 -9.99 2.68 14.62
C GLY A 378 -10.55 1.71 13.58
N THR A 379 -11.46 2.16 12.70
CA THR A 379 -12.05 1.34 11.64
C THR A 379 -12.20 2.14 10.34
N ALA A 380 -11.96 1.52 9.18
CA ALA A 380 -12.14 2.18 7.90
C ALA A 380 -13.61 2.61 7.63
N PRO A 381 -14.65 1.79 7.90
CA PRO A 381 -16.05 2.24 7.80
C PRO A 381 -16.37 3.43 8.71
N GLY A 382 -15.73 3.50 9.88
CA GLY A 382 -15.84 4.63 10.78
C GLY A 382 -15.14 5.89 10.25
N LEU A 383 -13.93 5.77 9.70
CA LEU A 383 -13.22 6.87 9.03
C LEU A 383 -14.09 7.45 7.91
N TRP A 384 -14.61 6.60 7.02
CA TRP A 384 -15.48 7.00 5.93
C TRP A 384 -16.72 7.74 6.43
N ARG A 385 -17.39 7.19 7.46
CA ARG A 385 -18.53 7.82 8.14
C ARG A 385 -18.19 9.22 8.67
N ARG A 386 -17.07 9.38 9.37
CA ARG A 386 -16.64 10.69 9.91
C ARG A 386 -16.25 11.67 8.81
N LEU A 387 -15.54 11.23 7.76
CA LEU A 387 -15.23 12.08 6.60
C LEU A 387 -16.51 12.56 5.92
N ARG A 388 -17.50 11.68 5.72
CA ARG A 388 -18.82 12.08 5.23
C ARG A 388 -19.47 13.12 6.14
N GLU A 389 -19.57 12.85 7.44
CA GLU A 389 -20.29 13.67 8.42
C GLU A 389 -19.63 15.04 8.68
N GLU A 390 -18.30 15.11 8.70
CA GLU A 390 -17.53 16.31 9.09
C GLU A 390 -16.98 17.10 7.88
N CYS A 391 -17.06 16.55 6.66
CA CYS A 391 -16.67 17.23 5.42
C CYS A 391 -17.83 17.29 4.42
N LEU A 392 -18.20 16.18 3.80
CA LEU A 392 -19.09 16.17 2.62
C LEU A 392 -20.51 16.65 2.94
N ASP A 393 -21.08 16.17 4.03
CA ASP A 393 -22.46 16.44 4.45
C ASP A 393 -22.53 17.63 5.44
N ALA A 394 -21.39 18.25 5.77
CA ALA A 394 -21.27 19.34 6.75
C ALA A 394 -21.77 20.71 6.23
N GLY A 395 -22.13 20.82 4.95
CA GLY A 395 -22.64 22.06 4.34
C GLY A 395 -21.59 23.16 4.15
N THR A 396 -20.30 22.85 4.28
CA THR A 396 -19.18 23.78 4.14
C THR A 396 -18.64 23.91 2.72
N GLY A 397 -18.98 22.97 1.83
CA GLY A 397 -18.34 22.82 0.51
C GLY A 397 -17.03 22.03 0.55
N CYS A 398 -16.69 21.41 1.68
CA CYS A 398 -15.58 20.47 1.78
C CYS A 398 -15.79 19.26 0.86
N ASP A 399 -14.75 18.85 0.14
CA ASP A 399 -14.73 17.67 -0.73
C ASP A 399 -13.49 16.83 -0.41
N VAL A 400 -13.65 15.52 -0.23
CA VAL A 400 -12.63 14.62 0.32
C VAL A 400 -12.71 13.22 -0.28
N LEU A 401 -11.57 12.56 -0.38
CA LEU A 401 -11.43 11.14 -0.67
C LEU A 401 -10.34 10.51 0.22
N ALA A 402 -10.33 9.19 0.29
CA ALA A 402 -9.27 8.40 0.91
C ALA A 402 -8.68 7.43 -0.12
N ILE A 403 -7.38 7.12 0.00
CA ILE A 403 -6.67 6.19 -0.88
C ILE A 403 -6.09 5.08 -0.01
N PRO A 404 -6.65 3.85 0.01
CA PRO A 404 -6.03 2.68 0.61
C PRO A 404 -4.71 2.34 -0.09
N HIS A 405 -3.71 1.94 0.69
CA HIS A 405 -2.36 1.69 0.18
C HIS A 405 -1.63 0.55 0.88
N ASN A 406 -0.50 0.14 0.29
CA ASN A 406 0.42 -0.87 0.81
C ASN A 406 -0.27 -2.23 1.05
N SER A 407 -1.18 -2.65 0.16
CA SER A 407 -2.01 -3.85 0.35
C SER A 407 -1.20 -5.15 0.38
N ASN A 408 -0.04 -5.20 -0.28
CA ASN A 408 0.91 -6.32 -0.23
C ASN A 408 1.41 -6.67 1.19
N LEU A 409 1.29 -5.75 2.17
CA LEU A 409 1.58 -5.98 3.60
C LEU A 409 0.31 -6.00 4.46
N SER A 410 -0.85 -6.31 3.87
CA SER A 410 -2.12 -6.38 4.59
C SER A 410 -2.46 -7.78 5.14
N ASN A 411 -1.71 -8.84 4.83
CA ASN A 411 -2.03 -10.22 5.21
C ASN A 411 -3.53 -10.58 4.97
N GLY A 412 -4.13 -10.08 3.89
CA GLY A 412 -5.53 -10.21 3.51
C GLY A 412 -6.54 -9.31 4.26
N ASN A 413 -6.08 -8.37 5.08
CA ASN A 413 -6.97 -7.54 5.92
C ASN A 413 -7.56 -6.32 5.20
N LEU A 414 -6.82 -5.64 4.32
CA LEU A 414 -7.25 -4.34 3.75
C LEU A 414 -8.51 -4.44 2.90
N PHE A 415 -8.62 -5.50 2.10
CA PHE A 415 -9.80 -5.75 1.26
C PHE A 415 -10.70 -6.88 1.81
N GLY A 416 -10.22 -7.65 2.79
CA GLY A 416 -10.96 -8.78 3.38
C GLY A 416 -11.69 -8.50 4.69
N SER A 417 -11.34 -7.45 5.46
CA SER A 417 -11.84 -7.26 6.84
C SER A 417 -12.93 -6.21 7.03
N GLU A 418 -13.06 -5.29 6.08
CA GLU A 418 -13.75 -4.02 6.30
C GLU A 418 -15.27 -4.10 6.00
N ILE A 419 -15.72 -5.17 5.34
CA ILE A 419 -17.12 -5.54 5.18
C ILE A 419 -17.34 -6.85 5.98
N PRO A 420 -17.88 -6.80 7.21
CA PRO A 420 -18.04 -7.98 8.05
C PRO A 420 -19.01 -8.99 7.44
N ARG A 421 -18.54 -10.21 7.13
CA ARG A 421 -19.35 -11.26 6.48
C ARG A 421 -20.52 -11.74 7.33
N ASP A 422 -20.44 -11.57 8.65
CA ASP A 422 -21.44 -11.92 9.66
C ASP A 422 -22.48 -10.82 9.93
N ALA A 423 -22.26 -9.59 9.45
CA ALA A 423 -23.25 -8.53 9.50
C ALA A 423 -24.44 -8.82 8.56
N PRO A 424 -25.65 -8.25 8.80
CA PRO A 424 -26.77 -8.35 7.87
C PRO A 424 -26.41 -7.87 6.45
N LEU A 425 -26.96 -8.51 5.41
CA LEU A 425 -26.62 -8.20 4.01
C LEU A 425 -26.83 -6.71 3.64
N ALA A 426 -27.87 -6.08 4.19
CA ALA A 426 -28.14 -4.65 4.00
C ALA A 426 -27.06 -3.74 4.64
N GLU A 427 -26.48 -4.16 5.76
CA GLU A 427 -25.38 -3.45 6.42
C GLU A 427 -24.09 -3.62 5.61
N GLN A 428 -23.81 -4.83 5.13
CA GLN A 428 -22.69 -5.09 4.22
C GLN A 428 -22.78 -4.25 2.93
N ALA A 429 -23.98 -4.16 2.33
CA ALA A 429 -24.22 -3.33 1.14
C ALA A 429 -24.05 -1.83 1.42
N ALA A 430 -24.48 -1.35 2.60
CA ALA A 430 -24.27 0.04 3.01
C ALA A 430 -22.78 0.37 3.18
N ILE A 431 -22.01 -0.51 3.83
CA ILE A 431 -20.55 -0.34 3.99
C ILE A 431 -19.84 -0.38 2.63
N ALA A 432 -20.21 -1.31 1.76
CA ALA A 432 -19.64 -1.41 0.42
C ALA A 432 -19.92 -0.17 -0.45
N LYS A 433 -21.13 0.39 -0.36
CA LYS A 433 -21.50 1.64 -1.04
C LYS A 433 -20.72 2.83 -0.48
N GLU A 434 -20.49 2.87 0.83
CA GLU A 434 -19.70 3.94 1.46
C GLU A 434 -18.23 3.86 1.02
N ARG A 435 -17.65 2.65 0.96
CA ARG A 435 -16.30 2.44 0.41
C ARG A 435 -16.20 2.96 -1.02
N ALA A 436 -17.11 2.55 -1.89
CA ALA A 436 -17.14 2.98 -3.30
C ALA A 436 -17.29 4.51 -3.47
N ARG A 437 -17.80 5.23 -2.45
CA ARG A 437 -17.89 6.70 -2.43
C ARG A 437 -16.63 7.37 -1.86
N MET A 438 -16.01 6.80 -0.82
CA MET A 438 -14.86 7.42 -0.14
C MET A 438 -13.50 6.99 -0.71
N GLU A 439 -13.37 5.77 -1.22
CA GLU A 439 -12.13 5.20 -1.75
C GLU A 439 -12.26 4.97 -3.27
N PRO A 440 -12.25 6.02 -4.11
CA PRO A 440 -12.32 5.87 -5.56
C PRO A 440 -10.99 5.38 -6.16
N LEU A 441 -9.87 5.45 -5.43
CA LEU A 441 -8.52 5.12 -5.91
C LEU A 441 -7.84 4.09 -5.01
N VAL A 442 -6.82 3.41 -5.52
CA VAL A 442 -5.91 2.53 -4.75
C VAL A 442 -4.46 2.74 -5.19
N GLU A 443 -3.55 2.79 -4.22
CA GLU A 443 -2.10 2.80 -4.50
C GLU A 443 -1.61 1.39 -4.81
N ILE A 444 -1.13 1.17 -6.04
CA ILE A 444 -0.66 -0.14 -6.52
C ILE A 444 0.84 -0.38 -6.27
N MET A 445 1.62 0.68 -6.04
CA MET A 445 3.07 0.64 -5.96
C MET A 445 3.61 1.80 -5.11
N GLN A 446 4.57 1.47 -4.23
CA GLN A 446 5.42 2.41 -3.51
C GLN A 446 6.71 1.70 -3.04
N ILE A 447 7.57 2.40 -2.28
CA ILE A 447 8.89 1.92 -1.81
C ILE A 447 8.90 0.51 -1.17
N LYS A 448 7.78 0.05 -0.62
CA LYS A 448 7.62 -1.26 0.05
C LYS A 448 6.97 -2.29 -0.89
N GLY A 449 7.14 -2.10 -2.20
CA GLY A 449 6.94 -3.09 -3.25
C GLY A 449 5.64 -2.98 -4.04
N ASP A 450 5.56 -3.82 -5.06
CA ASP A 450 4.37 -3.98 -5.90
C ASP A 450 3.19 -4.54 -5.11
N SER A 451 1.99 -4.10 -5.50
CA SER A 451 0.70 -4.64 -5.07
C SER A 451 -0.23 -4.96 -6.26
N GLU A 452 0.27 -5.02 -7.50
CA GLU A 452 -0.51 -5.41 -8.68
C GLU A 452 -0.99 -6.86 -8.55
N CYS A 453 -0.05 -7.81 -8.53
CA CYS A 453 -0.36 -9.22 -8.73
C CYS A 453 0.74 -10.15 -8.24
N ARG A 454 0.35 -11.41 -8.01
CA ARG A 454 1.27 -12.50 -7.66
C ARG A 454 0.72 -13.84 -8.12
N ASP A 455 1.60 -14.65 -8.70
CA ASP A 455 1.26 -15.98 -9.20
C ASP A 455 0.97 -17.01 -8.09
N GLY A 456 0.13 -17.99 -8.42
CA GLY A 456 -0.07 -19.21 -7.63
C GLY A 456 -0.98 -19.08 -6.40
N LEU A 457 -1.64 -17.94 -6.20
CA LEU A 457 -2.58 -17.72 -5.09
C LEU A 457 -3.86 -18.54 -5.23
N SER A 458 -4.34 -19.10 -4.12
CA SER A 458 -5.54 -19.93 -4.07
C SER A 458 -6.81 -19.14 -4.42
N GLY A 459 -7.74 -19.81 -5.11
CA GLY A 459 -8.97 -19.18 -5.59
C GLY A 459 -8.79 -18.23 -6.78
N VAL A 460 -7.56 -18.06 -7.29
CA VAL A 460 -7.25 -17.34 -8.54
C VAL A 460 -6.95 -18.36 -9.65
N VAL A 461 -7.49 -18.13 -10.85
CA VAL A 461 -7.26 -18.95 -12.05
C VAL A 461 -6.64 -18.07 -13.12
N SER A 462 -5.32 -18.14 -13.22
CA SER A 462 -4.52 -17.43 -14.22
C SER A 462 -3.52 -18.41 -14.85
N ALA A 463 -3.06 -18.10 -16.06
CA ALA A 463 -1.75 -18.58 -16.49
C ALA A 463 -0.65 -17.86 -15.66
N PRO A 464 0.54 -18.46 -15.46
CA PRO A 464 1.67 -17.76 -14.86
C PRO A 464 2.01 -16.48 -15.63
N ASP A 465 2.21 -15.39 -14.91
CA ASP A 465 2.53 -14.06 -15.43
C ASP A 465 3.89 -13.64 -14.85
N GLU A 466 4.95 -13.80 -15.65
CA GLU A 466 6.33 -13.52 -15.26
C GLU A 466 6.56 -12.10 -14.74
N PHE A 467 5.71 -11.14 -15.13
CA PHE A 467 5.79 -9.76 -14.67
C PHE A 467 5.14 -9.55 -13.29
N CYS A 468 4.43 -10.53 -12.73
CA CYS A 468 3.98 -10.55 -11.32
C CYS A 468 5.07 -10.98 -10.32
N ALA A 469 6.33 -11.01 -10.75
CA ALA A 469 7.50 -11.16 -9.87
C ALA A 469 8.24 -9.81 -9.62
N PHE A 470 7.59 -8.69 -9.95
CA PHE A 470 8.15 -7.34 -9.89
C PHE A 470 8.16 -6.77 -8.47
N GLU A 471 9.30 -6.28 -8.00
CA GLU A 471 9.47 -5.58 -6.70
C GLU A 471 8.72 -6.22 -5.51
N GLU A 472 8.70 -7.56 -5.49
CA GLU A 472 7.97 -8.35 -4.51
C GLU A 472 8.60 -8.31 -3.11
N PHE A 473 7.96 -7.60 -2.19
CA PHE A 473 8.45 -7.37 -0.83
C PHE A 473 8.33 -8.59 0.08
N ARG A 474 7.42 -9.53 -0.24
CA ARG A 474 7.23 -10.79 0.49
C ARG A 474 7.92 -11.95 -0.26
N PRO A 475 8.83 -12.74 0.36
CA PRO A 475 9.53 -13.83 -0.32
C PRO A 475 8.58 -14.81 -1.01
N SER A 476 8.96 -15.37 -2.16
CA SER A 476 8.15 -16.32 -2.95
C SER A 476 7.62 -17.51 -2.14
N ILE A 477 8.40 -17.98 -1.16
CA ILE A 477 8.07 -19.09 -0.25
C ILE A 477 7.04 -18.76 0.85
N THR A 478 6.47 -17.54 0.88
CA THR A 478 5.48 -17.15 1.88
C THR A 478 4.21 -17.99 1.75
N GLU A 479 3.69 -18.48 2.86
CA GLU A 479 2.45 -19.26 2.92
C GLU A 479 1.26 -18.46 2.39
N ASP A 480 0.46 -19.07 1.52
CA ASP A 480 -0.84 -18.54 1.10
C ASP A 480 -1.93 -19.02 2.07
N CYS A 481 -2.65 -18.08 2.69
CA CYS A 481 -3.77 -18.36 3.59
C CYS A 481 -5.15 -18.22 2.90
N GLY A 482 -5.18 -17.95 1.60
CA GLY A 482 -6.41 -17.86 0.80
C GLY A 482 -7.31 -16.73 1.29
N ASP A 483 -8.51 -17.08 1.77
CA ASP A 483 -9.49 -16.13 2.33
C ASP A 483 -9.31 -15.88 3.84
N GLU A 484 -8.42 -16.61 4.51
CA GLU A 484 -8.08 -16.32 5.90
C GLU A 484 -7.21 -15.05 6.00
N ARG A 485 -7.05 -14.53 7.21
CA ARG A 485 -6.30 -13.30 7.48
C ARG A 485 -5.12 -13.61 8.39
N GLY A 486 -3.96 -13.12 8.03
CA GLY A 486 -2.75 -13.20 8.85
C GLY A 486 -2.48 -11.93 9.66
N GLY A 487 -1.30 -11.93 10.27
CA GLY A 487 -0.63 -10.76 10.84
C GLY A 487 0.88 -10.99 10.84
N GLY A 488 1.66 -9.92 10.90
CA GLY A 488 3.12 -9.99 10.89
C GLY A 488 3.81 -9.52 9.60
N ALA A 489 3.09 -9.08 8.56
CA ALA A 489 3.69 -8.72 7.26
C ALA A 489 4.82 -7.70 7.37
N LEU A 490 4.68 -6.68 8.24
CA LEU A 490 5.73 -5.67 8.46
C LEU A 490 7.03 -6.27 9.02
N ALA A 491 6.94 -7.41 9.71
CA ALA A 491 8.08 -8.18 10.20
C ALA A 491 8.53 -9.29 9.23
N GLY A 492 8.01 -9.32 8.00
CA GLY A 492 8.21 -10.39 7.02
C GLY A 492 7.44 -11.68 7.34
N GLN A 493 6.61 -11.69 8.38
CA GLN A 493 5.92 -12.87 8.93
C GLN A 493 4.44 -12.95 8.50
N GLY A 494 3.78 -14.06 8.85
CA GLY A 494 2.42 -14.35 8.46
C GLY A 494 2.29 -14.72 6.98
N CYS A 495 1.06 -14.93 6.52
CA CYS A 495 0.76 -15.34 5.16
C CYS A 495 0.72 -14.17 4.16
N ILE A 496 0.48 -14.51 2.90
CA ILE A 496 -0.12 -13.67 1.86
C ILE A 496 -1.53 -14.19 1.55
N SER A 497 -2.38 -13.33 0.99
CA SER A 497 -3.72 -13.65 0.55
C SER A 497 -3.95 -13.11 -0.87
N ARG A 498 -4.92 -13.67 -1.60
CA ARG A 498 -5.44 -13.02 -2.81
C ARG A 498 -5.92 -11.58 -2.55
N ASN A 499 -6.37 -11.29 -1.33
CA ASN A 499 -6.83 -9.98 -0.87
C ASN A 499 -5.68 -8.99 -0.54
N ASP A 500 -4.42 -9.35 -0.81
CA ASP A 500 -3.27 -8.42 -0.73
C ASP A 500 -2.94 -7.74 -2.07
N TYR A 501 -3.49 -8.21 -3.20
CA TYR A 501 -3.11 -7.77 -4.54
C TYR A 501 -4.29 -7.19 -5.34
N VAL A 502 -4.09 -5.99 -5.90
CA VAL A 502 -5.13 -5.17 -6.54
C VAL A 502 -5.79 -5.89 -7.72
N ARG A 503 -5.04 -6.60 -8.57
CA ARG A 503 -5.59 -7.36 -9.73
C ARG A 503 -6.66 -8.39 -9.30
N ASN A 504 -6.46 -9.05 -8.17
CA ASN A 504 -7.43 -10.00 -7.62
C ASN A 504 -8.67 -9.27 -7.08
N VAL A 505 -8.44 -8.18 -6.33
CA VAL A 505 -9.46 -7.38 -5.66
C VAL A 505 -10.40 -6.70 -6.65
N LEU A 506 -9.88 -6.22 -7.78
CA LEU A 506 -10.68 -5.73 -8.91
C LEU A 506 -11.66 -6.79 -9.45
N THR A 507 -11.22 -8.05 -9.55
CA THR A 507 -12.06 -9.17 -9.99
C THR A 507 -13.06 -9.59 -8.90
N GLN A 508 -12.64 -9.58 -7.63
CA GLN A 508 -13.51 -9.83 -6.48
C GLN A 508 -14.62 -8.78 -6.36
N GLY A 509 -14.33 -7.53 -6.74
CA GLY A 509 -15.32 -6.44 -6.78
C GLY A 509 -16.53 -6.74 -7.65
N LEU A 510 -16.35 -7.52 -8.72
CA LEU A 510 -17.42 -8.00 -9.58
C LEU A 510 -18.36 -8.99 -8.84
N ALA A 511 -17.79 -9.87 -8.00
CA ALA A 511 -18.55 -10.81 -7.17
C ALA A 511 -19.28 -10.10 -6.02
N GLU A 512 -18.66 -9.08 -5.41
CA GLU A 512 -19.34 -8.24 -4.42
C GLU A 512 -20.47 -7.42 -5.06
N ALA A 513 -20.31 -6.97 -6.32
CA ALA A 513 -21.37 -6.26 -7.05
C ALA A 513 -22.63 -7.13 -7.23
N GLU A 514 -22.48 -8.39 -7.63
CA GLU A 514 -23.58 -9.35 -7.73
C GLU A 514 -24.26 -9.61 -6.36
N ARG A 515 -23.45 -9.71 -5.30
CA ARG A 515 -23.92 -10.06 -3.95
C ARG A 515 -24.54 -8.90 -3.17
N LEU A 516 -24.06 -7.67 -3.38
CA LEU A 516 -24.41 -6.47 -2.61
C LEU A 516 -25.14 -5.39 -3.42
N GLY A 517 -25.24 -5.54 -4.74
CA GLY A 517 -25.74 -4.49 -5.64
C GLY A 517 -24.78 -3.31 -5.82
N THR A 518 -23.54 -3.41 -5.36
CA THR A 518 -22.51 -2.37 -5.50
C THR A 518 -21.10 -2.96 -5.45
N ASN A 519 -20.20 -2.45 -6.30
CA ASN A 519 -18.80 -2.85 -6.30
C ASN A 519 -18.01 -1.96 -5.30
N PRO A 520 -17.52 -2.49 -4.17
CA PRO A 520 -16.71 -1.72 -3.21
C PRO A 520 -15.28 -1.47 -3.69
N PHE A 521 -14.84 -2.13 -4.76
CA PHE A 521 -13.46 -2.17 -5.27
C PHE A 521 -13.37 -1.64 -6.71
N GLU A 522 -14.24 -0.71 -7.07
CA GLU A 522 -14.21 -0.04 -8.38
C GLU A 522 -13.16 1.09 -8.38
N PHE A 523 -11.90 0.71 -8.14
CA PHE A 523 -10.78 1.62 -7.92
C PHE A 523 -10.14 2.09 -9.22
N GLY A 524 -9.81 3.37 -9.30
CA GLY A 524 -8.75 3.85 -10.18
C GLY A 524 -7.36 3.56 -9.61
N ILE A 525 -6.35 3.48 -10.48
CA ILE A 525 -4.99 3.14 -10.09
C ILE A 525 -4.13 4.40 -9.95
N ILE A 526 -3.35 4.46 -8.87
CA ILE A 526 -2.26 5.43 -8.66
C ILE A 526 -1.03 4.70 -8.11
N ALA A 527 0.14 5.35 -8.18
CA ALA A 527 1.34 4.97 -7.44
C ALA A 527 1.91 6.23 -6.77
N SER A 528 2.82 6.10 -5.80
CA SER A 528 3.46 7.23 -5.11
C SER A 528 4.76 6.76 -4.44
N THR A 529 5.56 7.66 -3.86
CA THR A 529 6.87 7.24 -3.32
C THR A 529 6.79 6.53 -1.98
N ASP A 530 5.95 7.01 -1.05
CA ASP A 530 6.03 6.69 0.39
C ASP A 530 7.43 7.06 0.95
N THR A 531 7.98 8.17 0.44
CA THR A 531 9.29 8.69 0.85
C THR A 531 9.25 9.22 2.28
N HIS A 532 10.21 8.80 3.11
CA HIS A 532 10.42 9.38 4.44
C HIS A 532 11.58 10.39 4.47
N ASN A 533 12.04 10.82 3.30
CA ASN A 533 13.08 11.84 3.14
C ASN A 533 12.52 13.25 2.92
N ALA A 534 11.20 13.43 2.83
CA ALA A 534 10.55 14.64 2.31
C ALA A 534 10.93 14.96 0.85
N THR A 535 11.20 13.93 0.03
CA THR A 535 11.63 14.04 -1.37
C THR A 535 10.55 13.53 -2.35
N PRO A 536 9.41 14.24 -2.49
CA PRO A 536 8.33 13.80 -3.38
C PRO A 536 8.82 13.58 -4.81
N GLY A 537 8.48 12.44 -5.40
CA GLY A 537 8.83 12.07 -6.77
C GLY A 537 10.31 11.74 -7.03
N ASP A 538 11.12 11.47 -5.99
CA ASP A 538 12.51 11.01 -6.12
C ASP A 538 12.57 9.52 -6.54
N VAL A 539 12.13 9.26 -7.77
CA VAL A 539 11.90 7.91 -8.31
C VAL A 539 13.02 7.39 -9.24
N GLU A 540 14.03 8.21 -9.51
CA GLU A 540 15.02 7.95 -10.56
C GLU A 540 16.11 6.97 -10.09
N GLU A 541 16.14 5.76 -10.66
CA GLU A 541 17.01 4.65 -10.24
C GLU A 541 18.52 4.99 -10.28
N TYR A 542 18.97 5.87 -11.18
CA TYR A 542 20.38 6.26 -11.32
C TYR A 542 20.84 7.32 -10.31
N SER A 543 19.91 7.99 -9.62
CA SER A 543 20.20 9.01 -8.59
C SER A 543 19.66 8.66 -7.20
N PHE A 544 18.81 7.62 -7.08
CA PHE A 544 18.13 7.22 -5.86
C PHE A 544 19.04 7.28 -4.62
N ASP A 545 18.66 8.14 -3.67
CA ASP A 545 19.48 8.46 -2.50
C ASP A 545 18.93 7.85 -1.19
N GLY A 546 18.08 6.82 -1.34
CA GLY A 546 17.32 6.21 -0.25
C GLY A 546 16.04 6.98 0.08
N ALA A 547 15.30 6.49 1.06
CA ALA A 547 14.05 7.12 1.52
C ALA A 547 13.75 6.88 3.02
N ARG A 548 14.76 6.60 3.84
CA ARG A 548 14.70 6.42 5.32
C ARG A 548 15.76 7.24 6.06
N GLY A 549 15.92 8.51 5.68
CA GLY A 549 16.74 9.48 6.39
C GLY A 549 18.21 9.08 6.51
N ALA A 550 18.72 9.06 7.75
CA ALA A 550 20.12 8.80 8.04
C ALA A 550 20.52 7.32 7.92
N GLY A 551 19.56 6.39 7.75
CA GLY A 551 19.86 4.98 7.49
C GLY A 551 20.56 4.78 6.14
N ASP A 552 20.09 5.53 5.13
CA ASP A 552 20.52 5.37 3.73
C ASP A 552 21.69 6.28 3.35
N ALA A 553 22.21 7.07 4.31
CA ALA A 553 23.36 7.96 4.17
C ALA A 553 24.69 7.23 3.87
N ASP A 554 24.73 5.90 4.03
CA ASP A 554 25.89 5.06 3.79
C ASP A 554 25.54 4.05 2.67
N PRO A 555 26.13 4.18 1.47
CA PRO A 555 25.89 3.27 0.34
C PRO A 555 26.08 1.79 0.64
N VAL A 556 27.03 1.43 1.51
CA VAL A 556 27.28 0.04 1.92
C VAL A 556 26.16 -0.48 2.81
N LYS A 557 25.54 0.39 3.63
CA LYS A 557 24.35 0.03 4.42
C LYS A 557 23.07 0.00 3.59
N ARG A 558 22.94 0.90 2.61
CA ARG A 558 21.80 0.96 1.67
C ARG A 558 21.70 -0.33 0.86
N LEU A 559 22.82 -0.83 0.34
CA LEU A 559 22.95 -2.16 -0.27
C LEU A 559 22.88 -3.33 0.73
N GLY A 560 22.68 -3.06 2.02
CA GLY A 560 22.69 -4.05 3.07
C GLY A 560 21.50 -5.01 2.98
N LEU A 561 21.81 -6.31 3.03
CA LEU A 561 20.81 -7.34 3.31
C LEU A 561 20.32 -7.34 4.78
N GLY A 562 20.89 -6.47 5.61
CA GLY A 562 20.51 -6.25 7.01
C GLY A 562 20.95 -7.35 7.98
N GLU A 563 21.66 -6.97 9.05
CA GLU A 563 21.76 -7.79 10.28
C GLU A 563 20.46 -7.76 11.12
N SER A 564 19.38 -7.22 10.54
CA SER A 564 18.06 -7.03 11.15
C SER A 564 17.18 -8.25 10.95
N THR A 565 16.89 -8.98 12.03
CA THR A 565 16.02 -10.17 12.01
C THR A 565 14.52 -9.86 12.13
N ILE A 566 14.12 -8.58 12.12
CA ILE A 566 12.75 -8.13 12.43
C ILE A 566 12.12 -7.25 11.34
N VAL A 567 12.91 -6.65 10.44
CA VAL A 567 12.41 -5.72 9.40
C VAL A 567 13.04 -6.07 8.06
N VAL A 568 12.25 -6.01 6.99
CA VAL A 568 12.64 -6.34 5.61
C VAL A 568 13.87 -5.52 5.16
N PRO A 569 14.87 -6.14 4.50
CA PRO A 569 16.11 -5.48 4.08
C PRO A 569 15.91 -4.27 3.16
N ASP A 570 16.79 -3.27 3.27
CA ASP A 570 16.73 -2.07 2.41
C ASP A 570 16.97 -2.38 0.93
N LEU A 571 17.76 -3.42 0.60
CA LEU A 571 17.93 -3.87 -0.78
C LEU A 571 16.60 -4.23 -1.48
N LEU A 572 15.59 -4.70 -0.74
CA LEU A 572 14.27 -5.09 -1.29
C LEU A 572 13.30 -3.92 -1.47
N LYS A 573 13.77 -2.69 -1.30
CA LYS A 573 13.01 -1.46 -1.59
C LYS A 573 13.39 -0.92 -2.95
N ASN A 574 12.49 -0.13 -3.52
CA ASN A 574 12.63 0.61 -4.77
C ASN A 574 12.40 2.11 -4.50
N PRO A 575 12.60 2.99 -5.49
CA PRO A 575 12.32 4.42 -5.34
C PRO A 575 10.83 4.77 -5.12
N GLY A 576 9.92 3.83 -5.37
CA GLY A 576 8.47 4.00 -5.29
C GLY A 576 7.85 4.18 -6.68
N GLY A 577 6.85 5.04 -6.81
CA GLY A 577 6.22 5.34 -8.09
C GLY A 577 5.65 6.75 -8.17
N LEU A 578 5.00 7.07 -9.28
CA LEU A 578 4.30 8.36 -9.49
C LEU A 578 2.82 8.13 -9.80
N VAL A 579 1.98 9.07 -9.38
CA VAL A 579 0.62 9.18 -9.88
C VAL A 579 0.62 10.04 -11.12
N ALA A 580 -0.17 9.65 -12.11
CA ALA A 580 -0.55 10.51 -13.21
C ALA A 580 -2.07 10.65 -13.27
N VAL A 581 -2.53 11.85 -13.61
CA VAL A 581 -3.95 12.15 -13.81
C VAL A 581 -4.16 12.79 -15.18
N TRP A 582 -5.21 12.39 -15.88
CA TRP A 582 -5.69 13.13 -17.04
C TRP A 582 -6.63 14.21 -16.55
N SER A 583 -6.15 15.46 -16.50
CA SER A 583 -6.92 16.60 -16.01
C SER A 583 -7.02 17.70 -17.06
N GLU A 584 -8.13 18.43 -17.05
CA GLU A 584 -8.36 19.53 -17.98
C GLU A 584 -7.32 20.64 -17.78
N GLU A 585 -6.86 20.87 -16.55
CA GLU A 585 -5.86 21.88 -16.18
C GLU A 585 -5.13 21.51 -14.88
N ASN A 586 -3.95 22.08 -14.62
CA ASN A 586 -3.18 21.80 -13.39
C ASN A 586 -3.64 22.63 -12.17
N SER A 587 -4.95 22.75 -11.96
CA SER A 587 -5.50 23.37 -10.73
C SER A 587 -5.89 22.28 -9.73
N ARG A 588 -5.68 22.51 -8.41
CA ARG A 588 -6.06 21.54 -7.35
C ARG A 588 -7.46 20.96 -7.55
N ALA A 589 -8.42 21.81 -7.89
CA ALA A 589 -9.80 21.40 -8.12
C ALA A 589 -9.91 20.43 -9.31
N SER A 590 -9.28 20.72 -10.44
CA SER A 590 -9.33 19.88 -11.63
C SER A 590 -8.55 18.57 -11.45
N ILE A 591 -7.37 18.63 -10.82
CA ILE A 591 -6.57 17.45 -10.42
C ILE A 591 -7.38 16.52 -9.50
N PHE A 592 -8.07 17.08 -8.50
CA PHE A 592 -8.93 16.31 -7.59
C PHE A 592 -10.19 15.74 -8.26
N GLN A 593 -10.80 16.46 -9.21
CA GLN A 593 -11.91 15.88 -9.99
C GLN A 593 -11.43 14.75 -10.92
N ALA A 594 -10.20 14.81 -11.45
CA ALA A 594 -9.59 13.72 -12.21
C ALA A 594 -9.42 12.45 -11.35
N MET A 595 -8.98 12.61 -10.10
CA MET A 595 -8.93 11.54 -9.10
C MET A 595 -10.32 10.95 -8.81
N LYS A 596 -11.34 11.79 -8.59
CA LYS A 596 -12.71 11.33 -8.29
C LYS A 596 -13.39 10.61 -9.46
N ARG A 597 -13.11 11.00 -10.72
CA ARG A 597 -13.56 10.26 -11.91
C ARG A 597 -12.66 9.07 -12.28
N ARG A 598 -11.59 8.84 -11.50
CA ARG A 598 -10.65 7.71 -11.63
C ARG A 598 -9.88 7.69 -12.95
N GLU A 599 -9.76 8.83 -13.63
CA GLU A 599 -9.03 8.94 -14.89
C GLU A 599 -7.54 9.16 -14.62
N THR A 600 -6.96 8.16 -13.96
CA THR A 600 -5.63 8.15 -13.38
C THR A 600 -4.88 6.91 -13.82
N PHE A 601 -3.56 6.95 -13.68
CA PHE A 601 -2.73 5.77 -13.82
C PHE A 601 -1.52 5.88 -12.87
N GLY A 602 -0.97 4.74 -12.47
CA GLY A 602 0.28 4.69 -11.70
C GLY A 602 1.45 4.35 -12.63
N THR A 603 2.64 4.86 -12.32
CA THR A 603 3.90 4.37 -12.90
C THR A 603 4.86 3.94 -11.78
N SER A 604 5.75 2.99 -12.06
CA SER A 604 6.79 2.56 -11.11
C SER A 604 8.01 3.51 -11.04
N GLY A 605 7.91 4.68 -11.67
CA GLY A 605 8.97 5.69 -11.67
C GLY A 605 8.89 6.58 -12.91
N PRO A 606 9.19 6.06 -14.13
CA PRO A 606 9.20 6.87 -15.34
C PRO A 606 7.84 7.51 -15.64
N ARG A 607 7.89 8.72 -16.21
CA ARG A 607 6.73 9.53 -16.61
C ARG A 607 6.16 9.11 -17.96
N MET A 608 5.96 7.79 -18.13
CA MET A 608 5.23 7.22 -19.27
C MET A 608 3.85 7.87 -19.37
N ARG A 609 3.43 8.31 -20.56
CA ARG A 609 2.08 8.88 -20.76
C ARG A 609 1.17 7.83 -21.38
N VAL A 610 0.16 7.37 -20.64
CA VAL A 610 -0.72 6.27 -21.07
C VAL A 610 -2.17 6.75 -21.18
N ARG A 611 -2.81 6.49 -22.33
CA ARG A 611 -4.27 6.60 -22.52
C ARG A 611 -4.87 5.21 -22.70
N PHE A 612 -6.06 5.00 -22.15
CA PHE A 612 -6.84 3.79 -22.29
C PHE A 612 -8.31 4.14 -22.37
N PHE A 613 -8.95 3.74 -23.47
CA PHE A 613 -10.36 3.94 -23.77
C PHE A 613 -11.04 2.60 -24.05
N GLY A 614 -12.31 2.48 -23.70
CA GLY A 614 -13.15 1.32 -23.96
C GLY A 614 -14.46 1.75 -24.60
N GLY A 615 -14.94 0.98 -25.57
CA GLY A 615 -16.10 1.32 -26.37
C GLY A 615 -16.61 0.10 -27.14
N TRP A 616 -17.58 0.31 -28.02
CA TRP A 616 -18.18 -0.76 -28.84
C TRP A 616 -17.70 -0.74 -30.28
N GLU A 617 -17.37 0.43 -30.79
CA GLU A 617 -16.89 0.66 -32.15
C GLU A 617 -15.73 1.67 -32.11
N TYR A 618 -14.50 1.18 -32.26
CA TYR A 618 -13.33 2.00 -32.59
C TYR A 618 -12.72 1.51 -33.90
N PRO A 619 -12.31 2.40 -34.81
CA PRO A 619 -11.66 2.03 -36.05
C PRO A 619 -10.22 1.56 -35.77
N ASP A 620 -9.77 0.52 -36.46
CA ASP A 620 -8.40 -0.01 -36.33
C ASP A 620 -7.31 1.04 -36.65
N THR A 621 -7.67 2.11 -37.37
CA THR A 621 -6.79 3.22 -37.78
C THR A 621 -6.68 4.36 -36.77
N ILE A 622 -7.38 4.35 -35.63
CA ILE A 622 -7.33 5.44 -34.63
C ILE A 622 -5.91 5.72 -34.13
N CYS A 623 -5.02 4.72 -34.15
CA CYS A 623 -3.61 4.84 -33.78
C CYS A 623 -2.76 5.65 -34.77
N ASP A 624 -3.23 5.87 -36.00
CA ASP A 624 -2.56 6.66 -37.02
C ASP A 624 -3.06 8.12 -37.05
N ASP A 625 -4.10 8.45 -36.27
CA ASP A 625 -4.76 9.76 -36.29
C ASP A 625 -4.28 10.70 -35.17
N GLU A 626 -4.03 11.97 -35.52
CA GLU A 626 -3.67 13.03 -34.56
C GLU A 626 -4.83 13.34 -33.59
N THR A 627 -6.06 12.94 -33.94
CA THR A 627 -7.29 13.12 -33.16
C THR A 627 -7.63 11.97 -32.21
N LEU A 628 -6.74 10.97 -32.02
CA LEU A 628 -6.95 9.79 -31.15
C LEU A 628 -7.62 10.10 -29.79
N ALA A 629 -7.28 11.23 -29.16
CA ALA A 629 -7.88 11.62 -27.89
C ALA A 629 -9.34 12.07 -28.05
N GLU A 630 -9.66 12.87 -29.08
CA GLU A 630 -11.02 13.31 -29.39
C GLU A 630 -11.92 12.13 -29.77
N GLU A 631 -11.44 11.25 -30.68
CA GLU A 631 -12.15 10.02 -31.03
C GLU A 631 -12.32 9.08 -29.83
N GLY A 632 -11.31 8.94 -28.98
CA GLY A 632 -11.36 8.13 -27.76
C GLY A 632 -12.38 8.62 -26.72
N TYR A 633 -12.57 9.93 -26.57
CA TYR A 633 -13.63 10.48 -25.71
C TYR A 633 -15.01 10.45 -26.36
N ALA A 634 -15.10 10.53 -27.69
CA ALA A 634 -16.37 10.54 -28.41
C ALA A 634 -16.95 9.12 -28.63
N GLY A 635 -16.09 8.11 -28.88
CA GLY A 635 -16.47 6.74 -29.22
C GLY A 635 -16.78 5.81 -28.04
N GLY A 636 -16.56 6.26 -26.80
CA GLY A 636 -16.77 5.42 -25.62
C GLY A 636 -16.44 6.10 -24.30
N VAL A 637 -15.68 5.42 -23.45
CA VAL A 637 -15.32 5.88 -22.10
C VAL A 637 -13.81 5.76 -21.87
N ALA A 638 -13.26 6.68 -21.08
CA ALA A 638 -11.88 6.60 -20.61
C ALA A 638 -11.73 5.66 -19.40
N MET A 639 -10.49 5.27 -19.12
CA MET A 639 -10.10 4.56 -17.89
C MET A 639 -10.72 5.16 -16.62
N GLY A 640 -11.08 4.31 -15.66
CA GLY A 640 -11.83 4.68 -14.46
C GLY A 640 -13.35 4.57 -14.60
N SER A 641 -13.85 4.23 -15.79
CA SER A 641 -15.28 4.23 -16.14
C SER A 641 -15.86 2.83 -16.37
N ARG A 642 -17.18 2.71 -16.29
CA ARG A 642 -17.92 1.54 -16.81
C ARG A 642 -18.21 1.77 -18.30
N LEU A 643 -18.16 0.71 -19.11
CA LEU A 643 -18.65 0.76 -20.49
C LEU A 643 -20.13 1.16 -20.53
N ALA A 644 -20.53 1.88 -21.57
CA ALA A 644 -21.93 2.16 -21.87
C ALA A 644 -22.71 0.86 -22.18
N GLU A 645 -24.04 0.92 -22.16
CA GLU A 645 -24.88 -0.19 -22.60
C GLU A 645 -24.52 -0.63 -24.03
N ARG A 646 -24.58 -1.94 -24.28
CA ARG A 646 -24.11 -2.54 -25.53
C ARG A 646 -25.11 -2.30 -26.67
N PRO A 647 -24.68 -1.78 -27.85
CA PRO A 647 -25.58 -1.51 -28.97
C PRO A 647 -26.29 -2.75 -29.53
N SER A 648 -25.54 -3.84 -29.78
CA SER A 648 -26.09 -5.07 -30.36
C SER A 648 -25.65 -6.35 -29.61
N PRO A 649 -26.47 -7.41 -29.57
CA PRO A 649 -26.15 -8.66 -28.87
C PRO A 649 -24.89 -9.42 -29.34
N GLY A 650 -24.34 -9.09 -30.51
CA GLY A 650 -23.12 -9.68 -31.06
C GLY A 650 -21.84 -8.88 -30.82
N ASP A 651 -21.94 -7.70 -30.22
CA ASP A 651 -20.78 -6.81 -30.05
C ASP A 651 -19.93 -7.27 -28.86
N ALA A 652 -18.62 -7.09 -29.01
CA ALA A 652 -17.62 -7.25 -27.97
C ALA A 652 -16.86 -5.92 -27.83
N PRO A 653 -16.38 -5.58 -26.62
CA PRO A 653 -15.75 -4.28 -26.41
C PRO A 653 -14.45 -4.14 -27.20
N HIS A 654 -14.27 -2.97 -27.80
CA HIS A 654 -13.04 -2.50 -28.40
C HIS A 654 -12.31 -1.61 -27.37
N PHE A 655 -11.02 -1.84 -27.19
CA PHE A 655 -10.17 -1.07 -26.30
C PHE A 655 -9.04 -0.41 -27.09
N VAL A 656 -8.90 0.90 -26.95
CA VAL A 656 -7.81 1.68 -27.53
C VAL A 656 -6.81 1.97 -26.43
N VAL A 657 -5.56 1.59 -26.62
CA VAL A 657 -4.47 1.88 -25.69
C VAL A 657 -3.33 2.55 -26.42
N SER A 658 -2.83 3.65 -25.88
CA SER A 658 -1.70 4.41 -26.43
C SER A 658 -0.75 4.78 -25.30
N ALA A 659 0.53 4.50 -25.49
CA ALA A 659 1.59 4.78 -24.53
C ALA A 659 2.77 5.49 -25.20
N LEU A 660 3.30 6.50 -24.52
CA LEU A 660 4.56 7.16 -24.86
C LEU A 660 5.59 6.85 -23.76
N SER A 661 6.81 6.51 -24.16
CA SER A 661 7.96 6.39 -23.25
C SER A 661 8.20 7.70 -22.50
N ASP A 662 8.74 7.63 -21.29
CA ASP A 662 9.36 8.80 -20.68
C ASP A 662 10.55 9.28 -21.55
N PRO A 663 10.66 10.56 -21.94
CA PRO A 663 11.86 11.07 -22.60
C PRO A 663 13.11 11.08 -21.69
N GLY A 664 12.93 11.07 -20.36
CA GLY A 664 14.01 11.28 -19.39
C GLY A 664 14.59 12.69 -19.47
N VAL A 665 15.92 12.80 -19.34
CA VAL A 665 16.70 14.03 -19.52
C VAL A 665 17.87 13.81 -20.50
N PRO A 666 18.59 14.85 -20.98
CA PRO A 666 19.65 14.70 -21.97
C PRO A 666 20.79 13.75 -21.57
N ASP A 667 21.20 13.73 -20.30
CA ASP A 667 22.29 12.89 -19.80
C ASP A 667 21.82 11.48 -19.34
N HIS A 668 20.52 11.33 -19.07
CA HIS A 668 19.84 10.09 -18.66
C HIS A 668 18.52 9.96 -19.47
N PRO A 669 18.59 9.54 -20.75
CA PRO A 669 17.40 9.35 -21.57
C PRO A 669 16.54 8.20 -21.05
N GLY A 670 15.22 8.36 -21.12
CA GLY A 670 14.26 7.38 -20.59
C GLY A 670 14.21 6.06 -21.38
N GLY A 671 13.59 5.05 -20.80
CA GLY A 671 13.52 3.70 -21.34
C GLY A 671 12.65 3.59 -22.60
N LEU A 672 13.03 2.71 -23.52
CA LEU A 672 12.17 2.36 -24.66
C LEU A 672 11.07 1.39 -24.21
N LEU A 673 9.85 1.58 -24.70
CA LEU A 673 8.74 0.65 -24.49
C LEU A 673 9.05 -0.72 -25.12
N GLN A 674 8.77 -1.80 -24.39
CA GLN A 674 8.82 -3.17 -24.88
C GLN A 674 7.47 -3.62 -25.43
N ARG A 675 6.40 -3.47 -24.64
CA ARG A 675 5.05 -3.94 -24.99
C ARG A 675 3.95 -3.26 -24.19
N ILE A 676 2.73 -3.37 -24.69
CA ILE A 676 1.50 -3.11 -23.94
C ILE A 676 0.73 -4.42 -23.77
N GLN A 677 0.19 -4.63 -22.58
CA GLN A 677 -0.69 -5.72 -22.21
C GLN A 677 -2.07 -5.20 -21.82
N ILE A 678 -3.11 -5.97 -22.12
CA ILE A 678 -4.43 -5.83 -21.48
C ILE A 678 -4.63 -7.01 -20.54
N ILE A 679 -5.00 -6.73 -19.30
CA ILE A 679 -5.32 -7.70 -18.26
C ILE A 679 -6.84 -7.71 -18.08
N LYS A 680 -7.47 -8.85 -18.40
CA LYS A 680 -8.90 -9.10 -18.21
C LYS A 680 -9.11 -9.91 -16.92
N GLY A 681 -10.00 -9.46 -16.05
CA GLY A 681 -10.50 -10.19 -14.87
C GLY A 681 -12.00 -10.47 -14.96
N TRP A 682 -12.44 -11.66 -14.54
CA TRP A 682 -13.86 -12.01 -14.44
C TRP A 682 -14.10 -13.06 -13.36
N VAL A 683 -15.35 -13.17 -12.89
CA VAL A 683 -15.75 -14.23 -11.96
C VAL A 683 -16.11 -15.47 -12.77
N GLY A 684 -15.45 -16.59 -12.44
CA GLY A 684 -15.75 -17.89 -13.00
C GLY A 684 -16.68 -18.71 -12.11
N ASP A 685 -16.96 -19.90 -12.58
CA ASP A 685 -17.82 -20.86 -11.89
C ASP A 685 -17.26 -21.15 -10.47
N GLU A 686 -18.16 -21.36 -9.50
CA GLU A 686 -17.84 -21.56 -8.08
C GLU A 686 -17.19 -20.34 -7.39
N GLY A 687 -17.23 -19.15 -8.01
CA GLY A 687 -16.69 -17.91 -7.43
C GLY A 687 -15.17 -17.78 -7.52
N ARG A 688 -14.51 -18.56 -8.39
CA ARG A 688 -13.07 -18.40 -8.67
C ARG A 688 -12.81 -17.10 -9.42
N LEU A 689 -11.71 -16.44 -9.10
CA LEU A 689 -11.29 -15.20 -9.76
C LEU A 689 -10.45 -15.58 -11.00
N HIS A 690 -11.01 -15.44 -12.19
CA HIS A 690 -10.29 -15.72 -13.42
C HIS A 690 -9.57 -14.47 -13.94
N GLN A 691 -8.35 -14.67 -14.46
CA GLN A 691 -7.52 -13.63 -15.03
C GLN A 691 -6.90 -14.08 -16.36
N LYS A 692 -6.69 -13.12 -17.26
CA LYS A 692 -5.98 -13.33 -18.52
C LYS A 692 -5.19 -12.08 -18.91
N THR A 693 -3.87 -12.22 -19.02
CA THR A 693 -2.98 -11.21 -19.61
C THR A 693 -2.84 -11.47 -21.11
N VAL A 694 -2.96 -10.43 -21.93
CA VAL A 694 -2.81 -10.49 -23.39
C VAL A 694 -1.85 -9.40 -23.84
N ASP A 695 -0.74 -9.77 -24.48
CA ASP A 695 0.11 -8.82 -25.22
C ASP A 695 -0.68 -8.30 -26.43
N VAL A 696 -0.91 -6.98 -26.52
CA VAL A 696 -1.70 -6.36 -27.60
C VAL A 696 -0.86 -5.64 -28.65
N VAL A 697 0.31 -5.12 -28.27
CA VAL A 697 1.31 -4.57 -29.19
C VAL A 697 2.71 -4.60 -28.58
N GLY A 698 3.74 -4.70 -29.41
CA GLY A 698 5.11 -4.98 -28.98
C GLY A 698 5.30 -6.47 -28.67
N GLY A 699 6.24 -6.81 -27.78
CA GLY A 699 6.45 -8.18 -27.32
C GLY A 699 7.86 -8.43 -26.80
N PRO A 700 8.23 -9.71 -26.56
CA PRO A 700 9.59 -10.09 -26.19
C PRO A 700 10.61 -9.63 -27.24
N ASN A 701 11.74 -9.09 -26.78
CA ASN A 701 12.81 -8.56 -27.62
C ASN A 701 14.19 -8.86 -27.01
N GLU A 702 15.25 -8.49 -27.73
CA GLU A 702 16.66 -8.75 -27.34
C GLU A 702 17.20 -7.79 -26.26
N ALA A 703 16.32 -7.05 -25.56
CA ALA A 703 16.72 -5.97 -24.67
C ALA A 703 17.29 -6.46 -23.34
N LYS A 704 18.35 -5.79 -22.87
CA LYS A 704 19.14 -6.18 -21.69
C LYS A 704 20.00 -5.04 -21.16
N VAL A 705 20.54 -5.21 -19.97
CA VAL A 705 21.41 -4.23 -19.29
C VAL A 705 22.86 -4.74 -19.26
N ASP A 706 23.84 -3.89 -19.51
CA ASP A 706 25.24 -4.21 -19.20
C ASP A 706 25.56 -3.80 -17.77
N LEU A 707 25.45 -4.72 -16.80
CA LEU A 707 25.69 -4.44 -15.37
C LEU A 707 27.10 -3.90 -15.03
N ARG A 708 28.02 -3.80 -16.00
CA ARG A 708 29.34 -3.16 -15.84
C ARG A 708 29.32 -1.66 -16.14
N THR A 709 28.29 -1.17 -16.83
CA THR A 709 28.08 0.25 -17.19
C THR A 709 26.68 0.76 -16.83
N CYS A 710 25.76 -0.12 -16.43
CA CYS A 710 24.32 0.13 -16.28
C CYS A 710 23.60 0.62 -17.56
N GLU A 711 24.23 0.50 -18.73
CA GLU A 711 23.63 0.88 -20.01
C GLU A 711 22.58 -0.15 -20.47
N PRO A 712 21.33 0.26 -20.75
CA PRO A 712 20.38 -0.58 -21.47
C PRO A 712 20.79 -0.70 -22.95
N ARG A 713 20.52 -1.85 -23.57
CA ARG A 713 20.78 -2.14 -24.99
C ARG A 713 19.65 -2.98 -25.56
N GLY A 714 19.30 -2.74 -26.82
CA GLY A 714 18.27 -3.50 -27.54
C GLY A 714 17.39 -2.59 -28.39
N SER A 715 16.45 -3.18 -29.13
CA SER A 715 15.37 -2.45 -29.78
C SER A 715 14.20 -2.22 -28.83
N GLY A 716 13.40 -1.21 -29.11
CA GLY A 716 12.14 -0.89 -28.42
C GLY A 716 11.47 0.29 -29.12
N SER A 717 10.41 0.83 -28.55
CA SER A 717 9.61 1.90 -29.18
C SER A 717 9.45 3.11 -28.25
N HIS A 718 9.48 4.32 -28.80
CA HIS A 718 9.12 5.53 -28.05
C HIS A 718 7.59 5.71 -27.92
N SER A 719 6.83 5.08 -28.82
CA SER A 719 5.37 5.06 -28.80
C SER A 719 4.86 3.67 -29.16
N LEU A 720 3.80 3.23 -28.49
CA LEU A 720 3.05 2.04 -28.81
C LEU A 720 1.56 2.38 -28.77
N CYS A 721 0.81 1.95 -29.79
CA CYS A 721 -0.65 2.09 -29.80
C CYS A 721 -1.28 0.82 -30.37
N ALA A 722 -2.45 0.45 -29.85
CA ALA A 722 -3.24 -0.67 -30.36
C ALA A 722 -4.74 -0.42 -30.17
N VAL A 723 -5.53 -0.98 -31.09
CA VAL A 723 -6.93 -1.31 -30.86
C VAL A 723 -7.02 -2.82 -30.62
N TRP A 724 -7.65 -3.23 -29.52
CA TRP A 724 -7.86 -4.63 -29.19
C TRP A 724 -9.33 -4.89 -28.90
N ARG A 725 -9.92 -5.84 -29.64
CA ARG A 725 -11.26 -6.38 -29.38
C ARG A 725 -11.13 -7.67 -28.59
N ASP A 726 -11.90 -7.82 -27.51
CA ASP A 726 -11.93 -9.06 -26.73
C ASP A 726 -12.53 -10.22 -27.55
N PRO A 727 -11.74 -11.25 -27.94
CA PRO A 727 -12.22 -12.37 -28.74
C PRO A 727 -12.96 -13.42 -27.90
N GLU A 728 -12.85 -13.35 -26.57
CA GLU A 728 -13.44 -14.27 -25.59
C GLU A 728 -14.42 -13.51 -24.68
N PHE A 729 -15.07 -12.49 -25.24
CA PHE A 729 -16.10 -11.72 -24.56
C PHE A 729 -17.34 -12.58 -24.31
N ASP A 730 -17.77 -12.62 -23.05
CA ASP A 730 -19.02 -13.25 -22.61
C ASP A 730 -19.92 -12.13 -22.07
N PRO A 731 -21.00 -11.77 -22.79
CA PRO A 731 -21.85 -10.64 -22.42
C PRO A 731 -22.71 -10.90 -21.17
N ASP A 732 -22.81 -12.15 -20.73
CA ASP A 732 -23.55 -12.49 -19.51
C ASP A 732 -22.62 -12.44 -18.27
N ARG A 733 -21.31 -12.16 -18.45
CA ARG A 733 -20.32 -12.06 -17.37
C ARG A 733 -19.81 -10.63 -17.17
N ARG A 734 -19.97 -10.12 -15.94
CA ARG A 734 -19.21 -8.97 -15.45
C ARG A 734 -17.71 -9.19 -15.68
N SER A 735 -17.02 -8.17 -16.18
CA SER A 735 -15.57 -8.22 -16.42
C SER A 735 -14.91 -6.87 -16.17
N VAL A 736 -13.61 -6.90 -15.88
CA VAL A 736 -12.76 -5.72 -15.65
C VAL A 736 -11.52 -5.82 -16.54
N TYR A 737 -11.10 -4.70 -17.11
CA TYR A 737 -9.97 -4.60 -18.05
C TYR A 737 -9.08 -3.45 -17.63
N TYR A 738 -7.76 -3.64 -17.54
CA TYR A 738 -6.82 -2.53 -17.44
C TYR A 738 -5.60 -2.80 -18.33
N ALA A 739 -4.88 -1.75 -18.70
CA ALA A 739 -3.65 -1.88 -19.46
C ALA A 739 -2.41 -1.81 -18.56
N ARG A 740 -1.42 -2.66 -18.85
CA ARG A 740 -0.07 -2.57 -18.29
C ARG A 740 0.91 -2.28 -19.42
N VAL A 741 1.67 -1.21 -19.29
CA VAL A 741 2.76 -0.86 -20.22
C VAL A 741 4.07 -1.32 -19.58
N LEU A 742 4.96 -1.91 -20.37
CA LEU A 742 6.28 -2.37 -19.91
C LEU A 742 7.38 -1.68 -20.75
N GLU A 743 8.35 -1.07 -20.09
CA GLU A 743 9.61 -0.65 -20.72
C GLU A 743 10.53 -1.86 -20.96
N ASN A 744 11.63 -1.62 -21.69
CA ASN A 744 12.77 -2.53 -21.73
C ASN A 744 13.48 -2.56 -20.37
N PRO A 745 14.19 -3.64 -20.01
CA PRO A 745 14.95 -3.70 -18.77
C PRO A 745 16.02 -2.59 -18.65
N SER A 746 16.11 -1.99 -17.47
CA SER A 746 17.05 -0.92 -17.09
C SER A 746 17.84 -1.32 -15.82
N CYS A 747 18.89 -0.57 -15.48
CA CYS A 747 19.64 -0.82 -14.25
C CYS A 747 18.89 -0.27 -13.03
N ARG A 748 18.63 -1.12 -12.05
CA ARG A 748 18.04 -0.75 -10.74
C ARG A 748 19.05 0.04 -9.90
N TRP A 749 18.62 0.82 -8.93
CA TRP A 749 19.50 1.59 -8.03
C TRP A 749 20.59 0.74 -7.38
N SER A 750 20.28 -0.52 -7.07
CA SER A 750 21.22 -1.48 -6.50
C SER A 750 22.33 -1.87 -7.50
N GLY A 751 22.06 -1.84 -8.80
CA GLY A 751 23.06 -1.95 -9.85
C GLY A 751 23.94 -0.69 -9.94
N TRP A 752 23.31 0.49 -9.96
CA TRP A 752 24.00 1.79 -9.99
C TRP A 752 24.91 2.00 -8.78
N GLU A 753 24.45 1.70 -7.56
CA GLU A 753 25.24 1.84 -6.34
C GLU A 753 26.46 0.91 -6.34
N CYS A 754 26.27 -0.35 -6.78
CA CYS A 754 27.38 -1.28 -6.98
C CYS A 754 28.35 -0.83 -8.09
N LEU A 755 27.92 -0.02 -9.05
CA LEU A 755 28.80 0.59 -10.06
C LEU A 755 29.59 1.76 -9.47
N ARG A 756 28.95 2.67 -8.71
CA ARG A 756 29.62 3.79 -8.03
C ARG A 756 30.71 3.30 -7.07
N LEU A 757 30.38 2.35 -6.18
CA LEU A 757 31.34 1.77 -5.23
C LEU A 757 32.55 1.10 -5.89
N ARG A 758 32.39 0.54 -7.09
CA ARG A 758 33.51 0.00 -7.90
C ARG A 758 34.37 1.12 -8.48
N ALA A 759 33.76 2.18 -8.99
CA ALA A 759 34.45 3.31 -9.63
C ALA A 759 35.24 4.17 -8.63
N GLU A 760 34.72 4.37 -7.43
CA GLU A 760 35.39 5.15 -6.36
C GLU A 760 36.65 4.47 -5.81
N GLY A 761 36.86 3.18 -6.07
CA GLY A 761 38.07 2.47 -5.67
C GLY A 761 38.32 2.48 -4.16
N THR A 762 37.25 2.51 -3.35
CA THR A 762 37.23 2.82 -1.91
C THR A 762 38.09 1.92 -1.01
N GLY A 763 38.67 0.84 -1.56
CA GLY A 763 39.42 -0.17 -0.81
C GLY A 763 38.56 -1.06 0.09
N LEU A 764 37.24 -0.85 0.08
CA LEU A 764 36.26 -1.69 0.76
C LEU A 764 36.04 -2.96 -0.07
N GLU A 765 35.86 -4.10 0.58
CA GLU A 765 35.24 -5.25 -0.09
C GLU A 765 33.82 -4.84 -0.51
N LEU A 766 33.47 -5.08 -1.77
CA LEU A 766 32.12 -4.79 -2.26
C LEU A 766 31.10 -5.53 -1.39
N PRO A 767 29.97 -4.88 -1.00
CA PRO A 767 28.91 -5.55 -0.27
C PRO A 767 28.52 -6.85 -0.97
N GLY A 768 28.26 -7.92 -0.21
CA GLY A 768 27.84 -9.22 -0.78
C GLY A 768 26.60 -9.11 -1.68
N ALA A 769 25.78 -8.09 -1.48
CA ALA A 769 24.68 -7.71 -2.37
C ALA A 769 25.12 -7.45 -3.83
N CYS A 770 26.32 -6.91 -4.07
CA CYS A 770 26.87 -6.66 -5.41
C CYS A 770 27.35 -7.93 -6.14
N GLY A 771 27.23 -9.10 -5.50
CA GLY A 771 27.44 -10.42 -6.10
C GLY A 771 26.15 -11.25 -6.18
N LEU A 772 24.98 -10.63 -6.01
CA LEU A 772 23.69 -11.28 -6.20
C LEU A 772 23.38 -11.48 -7.70
N PRO A 773 22.38 -12.32 -8.04
CA PRO A 773 21.92 -12.51 -9.40
C PRO A 773 21.49 -11.21 -10.10
N GLU A 774 21.51 -11.20 -11.45
CA GLU A 774 21.23 -10.03 -12.29
C GLU A 774 19.86 -9.40 -12.01
N GLU A 775 18.87 -10.23 -11.66
CA GLU A 775 17.50 -9.84 -11.29
C GLU A 775 17.41 -9.04 -9.98
N ARG A 776 18.54 -8.83 -9.27
CA ARG A 776 18.66 -7.92 -8.13
C ARG A 776 19.33 -6.59 -8.47
N HIS A 777 19.76 -6.41 -9.71
CA HIS A 777 20.45 -5.23 -10.23
C HIS A 777 19.81 -4.66 -11.50
N THR A 778 18.81 -5.33 -12.06
CA THR A 778 17.95 -4.86 -13.14
C THR A 778 16.52 -4.64 -12.66
N ILE A 779 15.78 -3.78 -13.35
CA ILE A 779 14.36 -3.55 -13.16
C ILE A 779 13.68 -3.46 -14.53
N GLN A 780 12.37 -3.69 -14.59
CA GLN A 780 11.56 -3.46 -15.78
C GLN A 780 10.38 -2.56 -15.43
N GLU A 781 10.59 -1.28 -15.68
CA GLU A 781 9.66 -0.20 -15.40
C GLU A 781 8.33 -0.36 -16.13
N ARG A 782 7.28 0.18 -15.53
CA ARG A 782 5.90 -0.06 -15.98
C ARG A 782 4.93 1.05 -15.60
N ALA A 783 3.78 1.02 -16.27
CA ALA A 783 2.62 1.83 -15.93
C ALA A 783 1.35 0.96 -15.92
N TRP A 784 0.41 1.29 -15.05
CA TRP A 784 -0.88 0.61 -14.87
C TRP A 784 -2.02 1.62 -14.97
N THR A 785 -2.90 1.44 -15.94
CA THR A 785 -4.07 2.33 -16.08
C THR A 785 -5.12 2.03 -15.03
N SER A 786 -5.95 3.01 -14.70
CA SER A 786 -7.26 2.71 -14.12
C SER A 786 -8.02 1.67 -14.98
N PRO A 787 -8.86 0.82 -14.37
CA PRO A 787 -9.61 -0.18 -15.12
C PRO A 787 -10.82 0.41 -15.84
N ILE A 788 -11.37 -0.36 -16.77
CA ILE A 788 -12.67 -0.19 -17.37
C ILE A 788 -13.50 -1.44 -17.07
N TRP A 789 -14.75 -1.26 -16.64
CA TRP A 789 -15.64 -2.36 -16.25
C TRP A 789 -16.77 -2.57 -17.24
N TYR A 790 -17.10 -3.84 -17.50
CA TYR A 790 -18.33 -4.24 -18.16
C TYR A 790 -19.34 -4.79 -17.13
N VAL A 791 -20.59 -4.33 -17.23
CA VAL A 791 -21.72 -4.80 -16.43
C VAL A 791 -22.88 -5.18 -17.38
N PRO A 792 -23.45 -6.38 -17.30
CA PRO A 792 -24.60 -6.78 -18.13
C PRO A 792 -25.83 -5.90 -17.92
N ALA A 793 -26.54 -5.58 -19.01
CA ALA A 793 -27.68 -4.66 -19.01
C ALA A 793 -28.93 -5.18 -18.27
N HIS A 794 -28.99 -6.47 -17.93
CA HIS A 794 -30.08 -7.04 -17.14
C HIS A 794 -29.95 -6.76 -15.63
N GLU A 795 -28.89 -6.06 -15.21
CA GLU A 795 -28.51 -5.84 -13.81
C GLU A 795 -28.25 -4.36 -13.47
N THR A 796 -28.49 -3.46 -14.42
CA THR A 796 -28.42 -1.99 -14.28
C THR A 796 -29.79 -1.38 -14.01
#